data_AF-A0A8C7TNX9-F1
#
_entry.id   AF-A0A8C7TNX9-F1
#
_cell.length_a   1.000
_cell.length_b   1.000
_cell.length_c   1.000
_cell.angle_alpha   90.00
_cell.angle_beta   90.00
_cell.angle_gamma   90.00
#
_symmetry.space_group_name_H-M   'P 1'
#
loop_
_entity.id
_entity.type
_entity.pdbx_description
1 polymer ?
#
loop_
_entity_poly.entity_id
_entity_poly.type
_entity_poly.pdbx_seq_one_letter_code
_entity_poly.pdbx_strand_id
1 'polypeptide(L)'
;MFAAVLAYVLSRFYMVAIPAVIQAGSEAKLCASLLQPNETLVMTISLIVDEQSKILLQESSDQEFHRCFQFQAPQVESDQVQNFKVEVRGETFLSTEERKVMIKPYSPMTFIQTNKPIYNPGQTVQFRVITLDTNFSPVNQLDIRQNRIGQWVNTSSSGNILQLSHPLNSEAPVGLYAIVVWIGDNKIYHNFKVEKYVLPKFEIKMNFTDEIIYTIAVLQCTVVMCNSTHVTEKHIAVSYVIGKLTFVDTPKIYEHGSIIEGKINVVHFNNTPISDMLVYLLEKKGWSSHHLQNLTTDSHGIASFSLNTTTMPKEDINLIVSMIPSKAENTRYRVPYFNRGHHVLSLIQPTAPHSKTSSSLAIQKTEKPLACGEEVSITIQYAIVGETVPKGSVDVIYLALSRGAILQHGHMKVTVQQGSPVTEGEVTLKLAVVPEMTPLVQVLVYSMLPSEAIIAHSMNFPTEKCFRHKVFVEFSPSKAVPGEETTLQLSAQPGSLCGLSAVDKSVHIMEPGKRLDANKVTELTEVNNLGLKLATNLVIRVPSCLSYKGNEYHHSYGEMFSLPHLWESGTLDIPLTVPDTITTWETEAFCLAPDGFGLAPPVEITVFQPFFLELTLPYSIIRGEHFELKATVFNYLSKCIMVSVTPAPSLDYTLTPLNDVQYSSCLCANGRKTFSWTMAPSVLGDLNVSVSAEAVQSHTACDNEIVNVPERGRIDTVTKSLLVKVCKGTEKTDTYNWLLCPTGETLTEKVELQLPKNVVDGSDRISLSVLGDILGRALKNLDGLLQMPYGCGEQNMALLAPNIYILEYLRNTEQLTPAIRDKANKFLTSGYQRQLNYKHFDGAYSTFGQGSGNTWLTAFVLRSFGKAQSFIYIDPAQMTDSTSWLESQQGKHGCFVRLGKLFNNRMKGGVTDEVTLTAYITASMLELNMSVSDPVLYGSLSCLKNSTSDLSNTYTTALLAYTFTLAGDMETRAQLLQHLDTVAIRERGLLHWTQTSSETSASLAVEISSYVLLASLSASPLSTTDLGYASHIVRWLVRQQNAYGGFSSTQDTVVALQALALYSTRVFSREGTSTVTVQSPSGGQHLFNVNQNNKLLYQESALQDTEGKYTVEVKGSACASVQVALHYNIPTPTDSTTLSIQVKTEVDCNSNSLRPRLYFNQVIDDTSKCYYRACLKMFLTQFYWCFYTYSALHNYCD
;
A
#
# COMPACT_ATOMS: atom_id res chain seq x y z
N MET A 1 73.34 58.38 13.17
CA MET A 1 72.50 59.22 14.05
C MET A 1 71.04 58.89 13.74
N PHE A 2 70.12 59.08 14.68
CA PHE A 2 68.71 58.63 14.59
C PHE A 2 67.96 59.16 13.36
N ALA A 3 67.21 58.29 12.65
CA ALA A 3 65.91 58.55 12.00
C ALA A 3 65.44 57.35 11.13
N ALA A 4 64.95 56.27 11.74
CA ALA A 4 64.31 55.14 11.03
C ALA A 4 63.43 54.30 11.98
N VAL A 5 62.48 54.94 12.67
CA VAL A 5 61.51 54.29 13.56
C VAL A 5 60.11 54.76 13.17
N LEU A 6 59.11 53.88 13.31
CA LEU A 6 57.69 54.09 12.96
C LEU A 6 57.37 54.26 11.46
N ALA A 7 57.27 53.12 10.78
CA ALA A 7 56.41 52.94 9.60
C ALA A 7 55.93 51.48 9.46
N TYR A 8 55.54 50.84 10.58
CA TYR A 8 54.68 49.65 10.49
C TYR A 8 53.31 50.13 10.01
N VAL A 9 53.01 49.90 8.72
CA VAL A 9 51.68 50.12 8.17
C VAL A 9 50.79 49.02 8.76
N LEU A 10 50.05 49.36 9.82
CA LEU A 10 49.00 48.50 10.38
C LEU A 10 47.88 48.38 9.32
N SER A 11 47.90 47.27 8.60
CA SER A 11 46.90 46.92 7.59
C SER A 11 45.53 46.72 8.23
N ARG A 12 44.49 47.16 7.52
CA ARG A 12 43.10 47.15 7.99
C ARG A 12 42.42 45.89 7.47
N PHE A 13 41.78 45.10 8.33
CA PHE A 13 41.22 43.82 7.95
C PHE A 13 39.72 43.73 8.23
N TYR A 14 38.99 43.08 7.33
CA TYR A 14 37.61 42.69 7.58
C TYR A 14 37.35 41.26 7.09
N MET A 15 36.37 40.60 7.71
CA MET A 15 35.82 39.34 7.19
C MET A 15 34.32 39.29 7.42
N VAL A 16 33.58 39.04 6.34
CA VAL A 16 32.14 38.86 6.33
C VAL A 16 31.80 37.45 5.88
N ALA A 17 31.00 36.74 6.68
CA ALA A 17 30.50 35.40 6.43
C ALA A 17 28.99 35.40 6.18
N ILE A 18 28.55 34.70 5.15
CA ILE A 18 27.14 34.53 4.77
C ILE A 18 26.91 33.10 4.23
N PRO A 19 25.73 32.48 4.46
CA PRO A 19 25.37 31.22 3.79
C PRO A 19 25.52 31.29 2.26
N ALA A 20 26.04 30.24 1.62
CA ALA A 20 26.10 30.19 0.15
C ALA A 20 24.74 30.00 -0.51
N VAL A 21 23.75 29.48 0.22
CA VAL A 21 22.39 29.28 -0.24
C VAL A 21 21.43 29.75 0.87
N ILE A 22 20.43 30.54 0.48
CA ILE A 22 19.49 31.22 1.37
C ILE A 22 18.06 30.85 0.92
N GLN A 23 17.15 30.64 1.87
CA GLN A 23 15.73 30.37 1.59
C GLN A 23 14.98 31.70 1.36
N ALA A 24 14.21 31.79 0.29
CA ALA A 24 13.43 32.97 -0.07
C ALA A 24 12.46 33.38 1.04
N GLY A 25 12.40 34.67 1.35
CA GLY A 25 11.57 35.20 2.44
C GLY A 25 11.91 34.71 3.85
N SER A 26 13.04 34.03 4.07
CA SER A 26 13.50 33.65 5.40
C SER A 26 14.34 34.73 6.07
N GLU A 27 14.39 34.68 7.41
CA GLU A 27 15.27 35.52 8.21
C GLU A 27 16.69 34.93 8.24
N ALA A 28 17.54 35.42 7.36
CA ALA A 28 18.91 34.94 7.21
C ALA A 28 19.88 35.71 8.12
N LYS A 29 20.91 35.03 8.63
CA LYS A 29 21.96 35.63 9.47
C LYS A 29 23.28 35.70 8.70
N LEU A 30 23.92 36.87 8.69
CA LEU A 30 25.31 37.08 8.27
C LEU A 30 26.17 37.51 9.47
N CYS A 31 27.48 37.33 9.40
CA CYS A 31 28.41 37.75 10.46
C CYS A 31 29.54 38.60 9.87
N ALA A 32 29.77 39.78 10.45
CA ALA A 32 30.78 40.75 10.05
C ALA A 32 31.84 40.92 11.16
N SER A 33 33.09 41.06 10.75
CA SER A 33 34.25 41.26 11.64
C SER A 33 35.13 42.38 11.09
N LEU A 34 35.61 43.26 11.96
CA LEU A 34 36.52 44.35 11.63
C LEU A 34 37.68 44.38 12.63
N LEU A 35 38.92 44.45 12.13
CA LEU A 35 40.15 44.46 12.92
C LEU A 35 41.07 45.61 12.51
N GLN A 36 41.77 46.16 13.51
CA GLN A 36 42.69 47.29 13.41
C GLN A 36 42.16 48.51 12.61
N PRO A 37 40.93 49.03 12.89
CA PRO A 37 40.45 50.28 12.31
C PRO A 37 41.23 51.48 12.87
N ASN A 38 42.35 51.81 12.23
CA ASN A 38 43.16 53.00 12.56
C ASN A 38 42.54 54.33 12.08
N GLU A 39 41.35 54.27 11.50
CA GLU A 39 40.48 55.39 11.14
C GLU A 39 39.02 54.92 11.26
N THR A 40 38.04 55.82 11.32
CA THR A 40 36.62 55.42 11.29
C THR A 40 36.29 54.80 9.93
N LEU A 41 35.98 53.50 9.93
CA LEU A 41 35.61 52.75 8.72
C LEU A 41 34.11 52.55 8.65
N VAL A 42 33.54 52.72 7.46
CA VAL A 42 32.15 52.41 7.13
C VAL A 42 32.13 51.13 6.31
N MET A 43 31.59 50.06 6.88
CA MET A 43 31.31 48.79 6.20
C MET A 43 29.88 48.83 5.67
N THR A 44 29.73 48.73 4.35
CA THR A 44 28.44 48.62 3.66
C THR A 44 28.34 47.24 3.01
N ILE A 45 27.32 46.48 3.39
CA ILE A 45 27.02 45.16 2.82
C ILE A 45 25.73 45.31 2.00
N SER A 46 25.75 44.84 0.75
CA SER A 46 24.60 44.91 -0.14
C SER A 46 24.40 43.61 -0.93
N LEU A 47 23.14 43.36 -1.28
CA LEU A 47 22.73 42.34 -2.23
C LEU A 47 22.32 43.05 -3.51
N ILE A 48 23.03 42.79 -4.61
CA ILE A 48 22.68 43.29 -5.93
C ILE A 48 21.65 42.34 -6.51
N VAL A 49 20.47 42.88 -6.85
CA VAL A 49 19.31 42.18 -7.43
C VAL A 49 18.84 43.01 -8.62
N ASP A 50 18.83 42.43 -9.81
CA ASP A 50 18.39 43.08 -11.06
C ASP A 50 19.02 44.47 -11.29
N GLU A 51 20.34 44.52 -11.12
CA GLU A 51 21.22 45.72 -11.10
C GLU A 51 20.93 46.79 -10.03
N GLN A 52 19.90 46.60 -9.19
CA GLN A 52 19.65 47.44 -8.02
C GLN A 52 20.40 46.92 -6.79
N SER A 53 21.05 47.80 -6.03
CA SER A 53 21.77 47.43 -4.81
C SER A 53 20.92 47.61 -3.55
N LYS A 54 20.41 46.51 -3.00
CA LYS A 54 19.71 46.49 -1.72
C LYS A 54 20.74 46.43 -0.58
N ILE A 55 20.91 47.51 0.17
CA ILE A 55 21.77 47.51 1.36
C ILE A 55 21.16 46.56 2.42
N LEU A 56 21.98 45.66 2.95
CA LEU A 56 21.64 44.72 4.03
C LEU A 56 22.16 45.19 5.39
N LEU A 57 23.36 45.80 5.41
CA LEU A 57 23.98 46.39 6.59
C LEU A 57 24.76 47.64 6.19
N GLN A 58 24.72 48.67 7.03
CA GLN A 58 25.71 49.73 7.02
C GLN A 58 26.13 50.02 8.46
N GLU A 59 27.39 49.79 8.78
CA GLU A 59 27.94 49.94 10.13
C GLU A 59 29.21 50.79 10.07
N SER A 60 29.35 51.73 11.01
CA SER A 60 30.52 52.61 11.13
C SER A 60 31.20 52.37 12.47
N SER A 61 32.52 52.14 12.44
CA SER A 61 33.30 51.86 13.65
C SER A 61 34.74 52.37 13.55
N ASP A 62 35.23 52.93 14.65
CA ASP A 62 36.62 53.22 14.97
C ASP A 62 37.24 52.16 15.91
N GLN A 63 36.48 51.11 16.24
CA GLN A 63 36.90 50.01 17.12
C GLN A 63 36.68 48.63 16.48
N GLU A 64 37.47 47.67 16.94
CA GLU A 64 37.38 46.27 16.50
C GLU A 64 36.08 45.63 16.96
N PHE A 65 35.42 44.88 16.09
CA PHE A 65 34.19 44.18 16.43
C PHE A 65 34.05 42.85 15.69
N HIS A 66 33.25 41.96 16.28
CA HIS A 66 32.64 40.82 15.60
C HIS A 66 31.16 40.77 15.99
N ARG A 67 30.27 40.89 15.00
CA ARG A 67 28.81 40.98 15.17
C ARG A 67 28.10 40.19 14.08
N CYS A 68 26.93 39.66 14.40
CA CYS A 68 26.08 39.00 13.43
C CYS A 68 24.71 39.69 13.34
N PHE A 69 24.17 39.73 12.13
CA PHE A 69 23.02 40.55 11.76
C PHE A 69 21.99 39.69 11.03
N GLN A 70 20.73 39.85 11.42
CA GLN A 70 19.58 39.23 10.77
C GLN A 70 19.03 40.15 9.67
N PHE A 71 18.68 39.57 8.51
CA PHE A 71 18.07 40.29 7.40
C PHE A 71 17.01 39.41 6.72
N GLN A 72 15.96 40.05 6.18
CA GLN A 72 14.93 39.35 5.43
C GLN A 72 15.36 39.13 3.97
N ALA A 73 15.46 37.85 3.59
CA ALA A 73 15.78 37.43 2.23
C ALA A 73 14.68 37.90 1.25
N PRO A 74 15.03 38.26 -0.01
CA PRO A 74 14.03 38.55 -1.02
C PRO A 74 13.17 37.31 -1.34
N GLN A 75 11.95 37.54 -1.82
CA GLN A 75 11.14 36.49 -2.43
C GLN A 75 11.60 36.25 -3.87
N VAL A 76 11.65 34.98 -4.28
CA VAL A 76 11.94 34.56 -5.66
C VAL A 76 11.06 33.37 -6.02
N GLU A 77 10.63 33.29 -7.28
CA GLU A 77 9.77 32.20 -7.78
C GLU A 77 10.58 30.96 -8.23
N SER A 78 11.89 31.11 -8.44
CA SER A 78 12.80 30.04 -8.88
C SER A 78 14.21 30.26 -8.33
N ASP A 79 15.08 29.24 -8.46
CA ASP A 79 16.49 29.31 -8.05
C ASP A 79 17.22 30.48 -8.73
N GLN A 80 17.56 31.53 -7.97
CA GLN A 80 18.33 32.68 -8.46
C GLN A 80 19.72 32.74 -7.85
N VAL A 81 20.69 33.30 -8.58
CA VAL A 81 22.04 33.56 -8.09
C VAL A 81 22.28 35.06 -8.07
N GLN A 82 22.42 35.62 -6.87
CA GLN A 82 22.56 37.05 -6.62
C GLN A 82 23.99 37.40 -6.17
N ASN A 83 24.44 38.61 -6.44
CA ASN A 83 25.78 39.08 -6.04
C ASN A 83 25.71 39.75 -4.67
N PHE A 84 26.40 39.17 -3.70
CA PHE A 84 26.64 39.74 -2.37
C PHE A 84 27.93 40.56 -2.40
N LYS A 85 27.81 41.88 -2.23
CA LYS A 85 28.91 42.84 -2.26
C LYS A 85 29.18 43.39 -0.86
N VAL A 86 30.45 43.39 -0.47
CA VAL A 86 30.96 44.06 0.73
C VAL A 86 31.88 45.18 0.30
N GLU A 87 31.63 46.40 0.79
CA GLU A 87 32.45 47.58 0.55
C GLU A 87 32.85 48.20 1.90
N VAL A 88 34.15 48.37 2.15
CA VAL A 88 34.69 48.98 3.37
C VAL A 88 35.45 50.23 2.99
N ARG A 89 35.02 51.38 3.50
CA ARG A 89 35.52 52.70 3.13
C ARG A 89 35.84 53.55 4.35
N GLY A 90 36.98 54.22 4.34
CA GLY A 90 37.34 55.29 5.28
C GLY A 90 37.89 56.51 4.54
N GLU A 91 38.73 57.28 5.21
CA GLU A 91 39.44 58.43 4.63
C GLU A 91 40.63 57.99 3.78
N THR A 92 41.35 56.94 4.19
CA THR A 92 42.54 56.42 3.50
C THR A 92 42.44 54.93 3.12
N PHE A 93 41.28 54.29 3.37
CA PHE A 93 41.00 52.91 2.98
C PHE A 93 39.81 52.81 2.03
N LEU A 94 39.94 51.97 1.00
CA LEU A 94 38.81 51.47 0.21
C LEU A 94 39.08 50.02 -0.19
N SER A 95 38.14 49.13 0.06
CA SER A 95 38.18 47.73 -0.36
C SER A 95 36.77 47.26 -0.72
N THR A 96 36.68 46.41 -1.75
CA THR A 96 35.41 45.91 -2.28
C THR A 96 35.57 44.44 -2.66
N GLU A 97 34.71 43.57 -2.13
CA GLU A 97 34.72 42.13 -2.37
C GLU A 97 33.32 41.63 -2.73
N GLU A 98 33.22 40.80 -3.78
CA GLU A 98 31.93 40.26 -4.25
C GLU A 98 31.92 38.72 -4.22
N ARG A 99 30.79 38.14 -3.80
CA ARG A 99 30.56 36.69 -3.75
C ARG A 99 29.18 36.35 -4.28
N LYS A 100 29.07 35.24 -5.02
CA LYS A 100 27.78 34.73 -5.50
C LYS A 100 27.10 33.89 -4.42
N VAL A 101 25.86 34.23 -4.09
CA VAL A 101 24.97 33.50 -3.20
C VAL A 101 23.72 33.05 -3.98
N MET A 102 23.19 31.88 -3.65
CA MET A 102 21.96 31.36 -4.25
C MET A 102 20.77 31.66 -3.35
N ILE A 103 19.64 31.99 -3.93
CA ILE A 103 18.36 32.17 -3.24
C ILE A 103 17.38 31.17 -3.84
N LYS A 104 16.86 30.26 -3.00
CA LYS A 104 15.94 29.19 -3.40
C LYS A 104 14.51 29.54 -2.97
N PRO A 105 13.48 29.28 -3.79
CA PRO A 105 12.09 29.47 -3.39
C PRO A 105 11.74 28.62 -2.16
N TYR A 106 10.73 29.07 -1.41
CA TYR A 106 10.21 28.29 -0.28
C TYR A 106 9.55 27.00 -0.79
N SER A 107 10.04 25.85 -0.34
CA SER A 107 9.42 24.53 -0.58
C SER A 107 9.14 23.87 0.76
N PRO A 108 7.88 23.59 1.12
CA PRO A 108 7.57 22.81 2.32
C PRO A 108 7.99 21.35 2.10
N MET A 109 8.35 20.67 3.18
CA MET A 109 8.47 19.21 3.19
C MET A 109 7.09 18.57 3.27
N THR A 110 6.96 17.38 2.72
CA THR A 110 5.75 16.57 2.88
C THR A 110 6.11 15.11 2.89
N PHE A 111 5.50 14.37 3.81
CA PHE A 111 5.55 12.91 3.82
C PHE A 111 4.15 12.32 3.81
N ILE A 112 4.11 11.06 3.38
CA ILE A 112 2.91 10.23 3.35
C ILE A 112 3.17 9.08 4.33
N GLN A 113 2.11 8.59 4.95
CA GLN A 113 2.09 7.35 5.71
C GLN A 113 0.79 6.63 5.33
N THR A 114 0.73 5.30 5.44
CA THR A 114 -0.39 4.41 5.01
C THR A 114 -0.95 3.62 6.23
N ASN A 115 -1.49 2.38 6.13
CA ASN A 115 -1.86 1.55 7.32
C ASN A 115 -1.23 0.14 7.69
N LYS A 116 -0.25 -0.50 7.03
CA LYS A 116 0.46 -1.75 7.48
C LYS A 116 2.01 -1.82 7.45
N PRO A 117 2.71 -2.40 6.42
CA PRO A 117 2.74 -1.84 5.07
C PRO A 117 2.43 -2.79 3.91
N ILE A 118 2.09 -4.03 4.23
CA ILE A 118 1.79 -5.09 3.29
C ILE A 118 0.29 -5.39 3.35
N TYR A 119 -0.39 -5.43 2.21
CA TYR A 119 -1.83 -5.61 2.12
C TYR A 119 -2.19 -6.92 1.42
N ASN A 120 -3.09 -7.68 2.03
CA ASN A 120 -3.81 -8.70 1.29
C ASN A 120 -4.77 -8.02 0.30
N PRO A 121 -4.91 -8.53 -0.94
CA PRO A 121 -5.98 -8.11 -1.85
C PRO A 121 -7.35 -8.12 -1.16
N GLY A 122 -8.12 -7.06 -1.31
CA GLY A 122 -9.42 -6.88 -0.64
C GLY A 122 -9.36 -6.03 0.64
N GLN A 123 -8.18 -5.75 1.18
CA GLN A 123 -8.03 -4.86 2.34
C GLN A 123 -8.11 -3.37 1.96
N THR A 124 -8.59 -2.53 2.87
CA THR A 124 -8.55 -1.07 2.69
C THR A 124 -7.20 -0.51 3.10
N VAL A 125 -6.64 0.36 2.26
CA VAL A 125 -5.44 1.19 2.49
C VAL A 125 -5.92 2.53 3.05
N GLN A 126 -5.75 2.76 4.34
CA GLN A 126 -5.90 4.10 4.92
C GLN A 126 -4.58 4.86 4.75
N PHE A 127 -4.62 6.17 4.49
CA PHE A 127 -3.42 6.98 4.32
C PHE A 127 -3.55 8.40 4.83
N ARG A 128 -2.42 9.07 5.12
CA ARG A 128 -2.37 10.49 5.43
C ARG A 128 -1.26 11.22 4.69
N VAL A 129 -1.44 12.53 4.58
CA VAL A 129 -0.47 13.50 4.09
C VAL A 129 -0.21 14.53 5.18
N ILE A 130 1.05 14.78 5.49
CA ILE A 130 1.49 15.77 6.49
C ILE A 130 2.51 16.71 5.82
N THR A 131 2.28 18.02 5.92
CA THR A 131 3.08 19.06 5.26
C THR A 131 3.67 20.02 6.31
N LEU A 132 5.00 20.21 6.28
CA LEU A 132 5.79 20.93 7.28
C LEU A 132 6.75 21.95 6.65
N ASP A 133 7.12 22.99 7.39
CA ASP A 133 8.18 23.94 7.04
C ASP A 133 9.60 23.44 7.41
N THR A 134 10.63 24.21 7.10
CA THR A 134 12.05 23.90 7.39
C THR A 134 12.42 23.85 8.90
N ASN A 135 11.51 24.29 9.78
CA ASN A 135 11.59 24.21 11.25
C ASN A 135 10.66 23.12 11.84
N PHE A 136 9.98 22.34 10.99
CA PHE A 136 8.93 21.37 11.30
C PHE A 136 7.60 21.94 11.83
N SER A 137 7.27 23.21 11.55
CA SER A 137 5.94 23.79 11.79
C SER A 137 4.93 23.35 10.72
N PRO A 138 3.64 23.14 11.03
CA PRO A 138 2.64 22.70 10.05
C PRO A 138 2.21 23.80 9.06
N VAL A 139 1.97 23.43 7.80
CA VAL A 139 1.65 24.36 6.70
C VAL A 139 0.42 23.90 5.92
N ASN A 140 -0.52 24.81 5.64
CA ASN A 140 -1.72 24.53 4.83
C ASN A 140 -1.59 25.09 3.41
N GLN A 141 -1.37 24.23 2.40
CA GLN A 141 -1.32 24.63 0.99
C GLN A 141 -1.61 23.43 0.06
N LEU A 142 -2.69 23.48 -0.73
CA LEU A 142 -3.10 22.42 -1.68
C LEU A 142 -3.89 22.98 -2.88
N ASP A 143 -3.40 22.77 -4.11
CA ASP A 143 -4.19 22.71 -5.36
C ASP A 143 -3.43 21.95 -6.45
N ILE A 144 -3.93 20.78 -6.89
CA ILE A 144 -3.30 19.95 -7.94
C ILE A 144 -4.30 19.01 -8.66
N ARG A 145 -3.93 18.51 -9.85
CA ARG A 145 -4.79 17.74 -10.78
C ARG A 145 -4.13 16.46 -11.33
N GLN A 146 -4.98 15.45 -11.63
CA GLN A 146 -4.77 14.29 -12.53
C GLN A 146 -3.66 13.26 -12.17
N ASN A 147 -3.75 11.98 -12.56
CA ASN A 147 -4.87 11.09 -12.91
C ASN A 147 -4.48 9.69 -12.38
N ARG A 148 -5.38 8.90 -11.74
CA ARG A 148 -5.01 7.68 -10.98
C ARG A 148 -6.18 6.73 -10.65
N ILE A 149 -5.84 5.51 -10.22
CA ILE A 149 -6.73 4.39 -9.78
C ILE A 149 -7.78 4.84 -8.73
N GLY A 150 -7.43 5.84 -7.92
CA GLY A 150 -8.36 6.70 -7.19
C GLY A 150 -7.77 8.10 -7.13
N GLN A 151 -8.63 9.12 -7.19
CA GLN A 151 -8.22 10.53 -7.18
C GLN A 151 -9.12 11.34 -6.24
N TRP A 152 -8.49 12.18 -5.43
CA TRP A 152 -9.14 13.23 -4.65
C TRP A 152 -8.68 14.57 -5.23
N VAL A 153 -9.59 15.55 -5.29
CA VAL A 153 -9.36 16.85 -5.92
C VAL A 153 -9.90 17.93 -4.98
N ASN A 154 -9.18 19.04 -4.85
CA ASN A 154 -9.58 20.20 -4.04
C ASN A 154 -10.08 19.82 -2.63
N THR A 155 -9.35 18.95 -1.94
CA THR A 155 -9.67 18.48 -0.58
C THR A 155 -8.79 19.22 0.41
N SER A 156 -9.38 20.06 1.27
CA SER A 156 -8.66 20.81 2.29
C SER A 156 -8.42 19.98 3.57
N SER A 157 -7.33 20.29 4.27
CA SER A 157 -7.01 19.74 5.59
C SER A 157 -7.84 20.42 6.69
N SER A 158 -8.78 19.71 7.31
CA SER A 158 -9.46 20.16 8.53
C SER A 158 -8.53 20.02 9.75
N GLY A 159 -7.51 20.88 9.80
CA GLY A 159 -6.51 20.94 10.88
C GLY A 159 -5.17 20.29 10.53
N ASN A 160 -4.45 20.81 9.53
CA ASN A 160 -3.04 20.49 9.22
C ASN A 160 -2.69 19.03 8.83
N ILE A 161 -3.61 18.08 8.97
CA ILE A 161 -3.44 16.67 8.59
C ILE A 161 -4.59 16.27 7.66
N LEU A 162 -4.25 15.71 6.50
CA LEU A 162 -5.23 15.14 5.57
C LEU A 162 -5.27 13.62 5.73
N GLN A 163 -6.43 13.03 6.06
CA GLN A 163 -6.63 11.57 6.13
C GLN A 163 -7.62 11.07 5.07
N LEU A 164 -7.25 10.00 4.37
CA LEU A 164 -7.98 9.40 3.26
C LEU A 164 -7.97 7.85 3.35
N SER A 165 -8.77 7.17 2.54
CA SER A 165 -8.82 5.71 2.50
C SER A 165 -9.24 5.16 1.14
N HIS A 166 -8.61 4.07 0.71
CA HIS A 166 -8.82 3.41 -0.57
C HIS A 166 -9.04 1.89 -0.40
N PRO A 167 -10.23 1.33 -0.72
CA PRO A 167 -10.43 -0.12 -0.70
C PRO A 167 -9.69 -0.77 -1.86
N LEU A 168 -8.79 -1.73 -1.60
CA LEU A 168 -8.22 -2.56 -2.66
C LEU A 168 -9.24 -3.60 -3.12
N ASN A 169 -9.27 -3.87 -4.42
CA ASN A 169 -9.98 -5.01 -5.00
C ASN A 169 -9.46 -6.35 -4.41
N SER A 170 -10.34 -7.33 -4.17
CA SER A 170 -9.99 -8.69 -3.74
C SER A 170 -9.22 -9.52 -4.78
N GLU A 171 -9.17 -9.06 -6.04
CA GLU A 171 -8.19 -9.48 -7.06
C GLU A 171 -7.35 -8.29 -7.55
N ALA A 172 -6.94 -7.41 -6.64
CA ALA A 172 -5.86 -6.46 -6.91
C ALA A 172 -4.58 -7.23 -7.31
N PRO A 173 -3.87 -6.82 -8.39
CA PRO A 173 -2.58 -7.40 -8.77
C PRO A 173 -1.59 -7.43 -7.61
N VAL A 174 -0.82 -8.51 -7.47
CA VAL A 174 0.27 -8.61 -6.49
C VAL A 174 1.48 -7.83 -6.99
N GLY A 175 2.08 -6.98 -6.15
CA GLY A 175 3.19 -6.12 -6.53
C GLY A 175 3.38 -4.90 -5.63
N LEU A 176 4.19 -3.94 -6.11
CA LEU A 176 4.41 -2.64 -5.47
C LEU A 176 3.41 -1.60 -5.99
N TYR A 177 2.84 -0.83 -5.07
CA TYR A 177 1.84 0.22 -5.33
C TYR A 177 2.38 1.54 -4.80
N ALA A 178 2.22 2.61 -5.58
CA ALA A 178 2.64 3.95 -5.19
C ALA A 178 1.42 4.85 -4.92
N ILE A 179 1.31 5.36 -3.69
CA ILE A 179 0.59 6.61 -3.45
C ILE A 179 1.52 7.73 -3.90
N VAL A 180 1.00 8.65 -4.70
CA VAL A 180 1.76 9.82 -5.16
C VAL A 180 0.91 11.05 -4.91
N VAL A 181 1.41 11.92 -4.04
CA VAL A 181 0.86 13.24 -3.75
C VAL A 181 1.63 14.25 -4.59
N TRP A 182 0.93 15.25 -5.09
CA TRP A 182 1.54 16.43 -5.67
C TRP A 182 1.33 17.61 -4.70
N ILE A 183 2.23 18.59 -4.67
CA ILE A 183 2.00 19.91 -4.04
C ILE A 183 2.69 20.96 -4.91
N GLY A 184 1.90 21.81 -5.57
CA GLY A 184 2.42 22.61 -6.70
C GLY A 184 3.02 21.68 -7.76
N ASP A 185 4.21 22.01 -8.26
CA ASP A 185 4.97 21.18 -9.21
C ASP A 185 5.67 19.97 -8.56
N ASN A 186 5.82 19.94 -7.23
CA ASN A 186 6.53 18.88 -6.52
C ASN A 186 5.72 17.58 -6.43
N LYS A 187 6.42 16.43 -6.51
CA LYS A 187 5.84 15.08 -6.43
C LYS A 187 6.45 14.29 -5.28
N ILE A 188 5.60 13.85 -4.34
CA ILE A 188 5.96 13.00 -3.21
C ILE A 188 5.45 11.58 -3.50
N TYR A 189 6.33 10.58 -3.38
CA TYR A 189 6.03 9.17 -3.67
C TYR A 189 6.11 8.34 -2.40
N HIS A 190 5.24 7.33 -2.28
CA HIS A 190 5.15 6.48 -1.10
C HIS A 190 4.66 5.07 -1.47
N ASN A 191 5.50 4.06 -1.24
CA ASN A 191 5.34 2.74 -1.86
C ASN A 191 4.99 1.65 -0.85
N PHE A 192 3.78 1.11 -0.95
CA PHE A 192 3.28 -0.04 -0.18
C PHE A 192 3.24 -1.30 -1.05
N LYS A 193 3.12 -2.47 -0.41
CA LYS A 193 3.14 -3.79 -1.08
C LYS A 193 1.76 -4.45 -1.02
N VAL A 194 1.33 -5.09 -2.10
CA VAL A 194 0.12 -5.93 -2.13
C VAL A 194 0.55 -7.36 -2.43
N GLU A 195 0.26 -8.29 -1.52
CA GLU A 195 0.70 -9.69 -1.57
C GLU A 195 -0.26 -10.56 -0.76
N LYS A 196 -0.38 -11.86 -1.11
CA LYS A 196 -1.21 -12.81 -0.36
C LYS A 196 -0.39 -13.43 0.78
N TYR A 197 -0.60 -12.97 2.01
CA TYR A 197 0.15 -13.41 3.20
C TYR A 197 -0.79 -13.81 4.36
N VAL A 198 -0.23 -14.59 5.29
CA VAL A 198 -0.81 -14.89 6.61
C VAL A 198 0.18 -14.38 7.66
N LEU A 199 -0.30 -13.77 8.75
CA LEU A 199 0.58 -13.23 9.79
C LEU A 199 1.42 -14.36 10.44
N PRO A 200 2.75 -14.21 10.55
CA PRO A 200 3.57 -15.20 11.24
C PRO A 200 3.26 -15.22 12.75
N LYS A 201 2.99 -16.39 13.31
CA LYS A 201 2.77 -16.59 14.76
C LYS A 201 4.08 -16.58 15.58
N PHE A 202 5.25 -16.39 14.96
CA PHE A 202 6.57 -16.46 15.61
C PHE A 202 7.63 -15.63 14.86
N GLU A 203 8.65 -15.16 15.59
CA GLU A 203 9.80 -14.43 15.05
C GLU A 203 11.05 -15.33 14.98
N ILE A 204 11.73 -15.38 13.83
CA ILE A 204 13.02 -16.09 13.70
C ILE A 204 14.17 -15.07 13.88
N LYS A 205 14.66 -14.91 15.12
CA LYS A 205 15.84 -14.06 15.41
C LYS A 205 17.14 -14.74 15.00
N MET A 206 17.64 -14.41 13.81
CA MET A 206 18.88 -14.95 13.27
C MET A 206 20.08 -14.04 13.58
N ASN A 207 20.77 -14.32 14.69
CA ASN A 207 21.98 -13.61 15.07
C ASN A 207 23.17 -14.05 14.19
N PHE A 208 23.62 -13.16 13.31
CA PHE A 208 24.83 -13.31 12.49
C PHE A 208 25.71 -12.07 12.64
N THR A 209 27.03 -12.21 12.55
CA THR A 209 27.93 -11.10 12.24
C THR A 209 27.65 -10.62 10.81
N ASP A 210 27.53 -9.31 10.59
CA ASP A 210 26.96 -8.77 9.34
C ASP A 210 27.85 -8.93 8.09
N GLU A 211 29.15 -9.21 8.27
CA GLU A 211 30.10 -9.53 7.20
C GLU A 211 30.82 -10.84 7.49
N ILE A 212 30.95 -11.72 6.49
CA ILE A 212 31.58 -13.04 6.62
C ILE A 212 32.84 -13.12 5.74
N ILE A 213 33.93 -13.61 6.34
CA ILE A 213 35.22 -13.84 5.67
C ILE A 213 35.22 -15.23 5.01
N TYR A 214 35.54 -15.28 3.71
CA TYR A 214 35.42 -16.48 2.86
C TYR A 214 36.21 -17.74 3.35
N THR A 215 37.21 -17.60 4.21
CA THR A 215 38.18 -18.69 4.49
C THR A 215 37.61 -19.89 5.24
N ILE A 216 36.62 -19.73 6.14
CA ILE A 216 35.95 -20.86 6.82
C ILE A 216 34.47 -20.53 7.06
N ALA A 217 33.58 -20.95 6.16
CA ALA A 217 32.13 -20.90 6.38
C ALA A 217 31.38 -21.99 5.57
N VAL A 218 31.22 -23.18 6.15
CA VAL A 218 30.18 -24.13 5.69
C VAL A 218 28.86 -23.73 6.34
N LEU A 219 28.06 -22.94 5.63
CA LEU A 219 26.73 -22.52 6.08
C LEU A 219 25.70 -23.66 5.94
N GLN A 220 25.78 -24.65 6.84
CA GLN A 220 24.67 -25.57 7.06
C GLN A 220 23.65 -24.92 8.00
N CYS A 221 22.56 -24.40 7.44
CA CYS A 221 21.37 -23.97 8.16
C CYS A 221 20.15 -24.68 7.59
N THR A 222 19.67 -25.71 8.29
CA THR A 222 18.49 -26.49 7.88
C THR A 222 17.42 -26.40 8.96
N VAL A 223 16.71 -25.27 9.01
CA VAL A 223 15.57 -25.06 9.91
C VAL A 223 14.35 -25.79 9.36
N VAL A 224 14.25 -27.09 9.62
CA VAL A 224 13.08 -27.90 9.24
C VAL A 224 12.01 -27.77 10.33
N MET A 225 11.11 -26.80 10.16
CA MET A 225 9.84 -26.77 10.89
C MET A 225 8.75 -27.37 10.02
N CYS A 226 8.31 -28.59 10.33
CA CYS A 226 7.15 -29.20 9.66
C CYS A 226 5.90 -28.33 9.85
N ASN A 227 5.14 -28.14 8.77
CA ASN A 227 3.89 -27.36 8.68
C ASN A 227 3.98 -25.81 8.72
N SER A 228 5.07 -25.17 8.26
CA SER A 228 4.96 -23.79 7.76
C SER A 228 5.89 -23.50 6.58
N THR A 229 5.46 -22.63 5.65
CA THR A 229 6.18 -22.28 4.42
C THR A 229 6.86 -20.90 4.48
N HIS A 230 7.16 -20.39 5.68
CA HIS A 230 7.84 -19.10 5.83
C HIS A 230 9.33 -19.24 5.55
N VAL A 231 9.84 -18.43 4.62
CA VAL A 231 11.27 -18.28 4.34
C VAL A 231 11.70 -16.87 4.76
N THR A 232 12.71 -16.78 5.60
CA THR A 232 13.31 -15.51 6.04
C THR A 232 14.68 -15.33 5.40
N GLU A 233 14.81 -14.40 4.47
CA GLU A 233 16.08 -14.11 3.79
C GLU A 233 16.81 -12.96 4.50
N LYS A 234 18.09 -13.16 4.86
CA LYS A 234 19.02 -12.08 5.23
C LYS A 234 20.11 -11.99 4.16
N HIS A 235 20.22 -10.86 3.48
CA HIS A 235 21.37 -10.60 2.61
C HIS A 235 22.60 -10.36 3.49
N ILE A 236 23.63 -11.20 3.32
CA ILE A 236 24.93 -11.08 4.01
C ILE A 236 25.97 -10.65 2.97
N ALA A 237 26.74 -9.60 3.28
CA ALA A 237 27.84 -9.17 2.43
C ALA A 237 29.03 -10.14 2.58
N VAL A 238 29.44 -10.78 1.48
CA VAL A 238 30.61 -11.66 1.44
C VAL A 238 31.83 -10.83 1.04
N SER A 239 32.71 -10.57 1.99
CA SER A 239 33.94 -9.80 1.75
C SER A 239 35.10 -10.74 1.39
N TYR A 240 35.80 -10.40 0.30
CA TYR A 240 37.10 -11.01 -0.02
C TYR A 240 38.27 -10.34 0.73
N VAL A 241 38.02 -9.26 1.48
CA VAL A 241 39.04 -8.57 2.29
C VAL A 241 39.15 -9.27 3.65
N ILE A 242 40.24 -10.01 3.87
CA ILE A 242 40.45 -10.79 5.11
C ILE A 242 41.13 -9.98 6.23
N GLY A 243 41.63 -8.78 5.88
CA GLY A 243 42.27 -7.84 6.78
C GLY A 243 42.91 -6.67 6.03
N LYS A 244 43.58 -5.79 6.78
CA LYS A 244 44.26 -4.60 6.24
C LYS A 244 45.62 -4.40 6.92
N LEU A 245 46.58 -3.90 6.15
CA LEU A 245 47.86 -3.41 6.65
C LEU A 245 47.82 -1.88 6.60
N THR A 246 48.31 -1.22 7.64
CA THR A 246 48.29 0.25 7.77
C THR A 246 49.60 0.75 8.35
N PHE A 247 50.12 1.87 7.84
CA PHE A 247 51.27 2.54 8.45
C PHE A 247 50.80 3.33 9.67
N VAL A 248 51.53 3.18 10.78
CA VAL A 248 51.30 3.82 12.09
C VAL A 248 52.62 4.43 12.55
N ASP A 249 52.57 5.54 13.28
CA ASP A 249 53.73 6.31 13.76
C ASP A 249 54.79 6.65 12.71
N THR A 250 54.45 6.53 11.42
CA THR A 250 55.40 6.66 10.30
C THR A 250 55.40 8.12 9.83
N PRO A 251 56.55 8.82 9.81
CA PRO A 251 56.61 10.23 9.43
C PRO A 251 56.20 10.43 7.97
N LYS A 252 55.61 11.57 7.60
CA LYS A 252 55.23 11.89 6.21
C LYS A 252 56.34 12.55 5.39
N ILE A 253 57.41 12.96 6.06
CA ILE A 253 58.53 13.72 5.51
C ILE A 253 59.85 13.17 6.06
N TYR A 254 60.93 13.22 5.27
CA TYR A 254 62.23 12.68 5.69
C TYR A 254 63.42 13.49 5.15
N GLU A 255 64.53 13.50 5.89
CA GLU A 255 65.80 14.06 5.40
C GLU A 255 66.61 12.96 4.70
N HIS A 256 67.06 13.18 3.47
CA HIS A 256 67.92 12.20 2.78
C HIS A 256 69.27 12.05 3.50
N GLY A 257 69.55 10.83 3.95
CA GLY A 257 70.67 10.48 4.82
C GLY A 257 70.23 10.04 6.23
N SER A 258 68.98 10.31 6.62
CA SER A 258 68.39 9.82 7.88
C SER A 258 68.01 8.34 7.82
N ILE A 259 67.85 7.74 9.00
CA ILE A 259 67.16 6.46 9.18
C ILE A 259 65.70 6.78 9.48
N ILE A 260 64.79 6.25 8.65
CA ILE A 260 63.35 6.39 8.84
C ILE A 260 62.87 5.20 9.64
N GLU A 261 62.44 5.44 10.88
CA GLU A 261 61.70 4.47 11.67
C GLU A 261 60.19 4.62 11.44
N GLY A 262 59.47 3.50 11.46
CA GLY A 262 58.03 3.48 11.29
C GLY A 262 57.44 2.14 11.74
N LYS A 263 56.12 2.11 11.91
CA LYS A 263 55.38 0.92 12.33
C LYS A 263 54.32 0.56 11.31
N ILE A 264 54.02 -0.73 11.22
CA ILE A 264 52.95 -1.27 10.40
C ILE A 264 52.02 -2.04 11.32
N ASN A 265 50.76 -1.61 11.40
CA ASN A 265 49.70 -2.33 12.08
C ASN A 265 48.98 -3.26 11.08
N VAL A 266 48.88 -4.54 11.44
CA VAL A 266 48.24 -5.61 10.66
C VAL A 266 47.07 -6.15 11.47
N VAL A 267 45.86 -5.97 10.93
CA VAL A 267 44.63 -6.44 11.57
C VAL A 267 43.77 -7.26 10.61
N HIS A 268 43.04 -8.21 11.17
CA HIS A 268 41.92 -8.86 10.51
C HIS A 268 40.81 -7.85 10.18
N PHE A 269 39.84 -8.26 9.37
CA PHE A 269 38.72 -7.41 8.92
C PHE A 269 37.94 -6.77 10.08
N ASN A 270 37.70 -7.55 11.15
CA ASN A 270 37.08 -7.14 12.42
C ASN A 270 37.97 -6.22 13.31
N ASN A 271 39.13 -5.77 12.82
CA ASN A 271 40.17 -5.03 13.53
C ASN A 271 40.92 -5.79 14.64
N THR A 272 40.78 -7.11 14.79
CA THR A 272 41.65 -7.84 15.75
C THR A 272 43.09 -7.95 15.20
N PRO A 273 44.13 -7.70 16.02
CA PRO A 273 45.53 -7.81 15.59
C PRO A 273 45.92 -9.21 15.10
N ILE A 274 46.96 -9.29 14.27
CA ILE A 274 47.54 -10.56 13.80
C ILE A 274 49.02 -10.64 14.20
N SER A 275 49.37 -11.51 15.14
CA SER A 275 50.76 -11.72 15.57
C SER A 275 51.53 -12.67 14.65
N ASP A 276 52.86 -12.63 14.76
CA ASP A 276 53.81 -13.55 14.14
C ASP A 276 53.71 -13.61 12.59
N MET A 277 53.10 -12.58 11.99
CA MET A 277 52.76 -12.54 10.57
C MET A 277 53.85 -11.86 9.76
N LEU A 278 54.38 -12.59 8.78
CA LEU A 278 55.41 -12.09 7.87
C LEU A 278 54.81 -11.12 6.84
N VAL A 279 55.29 -9.87 6.83
CA VAL A 279 54.90 -8.82 5.87
C VAL A 279 56.10 -8.26 5.12
N TYR A 280 55.86 -7.82 3.88
CA TYR A 280 56.89 -7.31 2.99
C TYR A 280 56.75 -5.80 2.83
N LEU A 281 57.77 -5.05 3.27
CA LEU A 281 57.91 -3.63 2.97
C LEU A 281 58.54 -3.48 1.57
N LEU A 282 57.92 -2.66 0.74
CA LEU A 282 58.24 -2.45 -0.67
C LEU A 282 58.32 -0.96 -0.99
N GLU A 283 59.13 -0.59 -1.99
CA GLU A 283 59.16 0.74 -2.61
C GLU A 283 58.52 0.69 -3.99
N LYS A 284 57.58 1.58 -4.30
CA LYS A 284 56.99 1.68 -5.63
C LYS A 284 57.82 2.61 -6.53
N LYS A 285 58.44 2.05 -7.57
CA LYS A 285 59.13 2.81 -8.62
C LYS A 285 58.48 2.55 -9.98
N GLY A 286 57.68 3.53 -10.42
CA GLY A 286 56.88 3.47 -11.63
C GLY A 286 55.87 2.31 -11.59
N TRP A 287 56.05 1.36 -12.51
CA TRP A 287 55.21 0.16 -12.66
C TRP A 287 55.69 -1.04 -11.83
N SER A 288 56.85 -0.95 -11.16
CA SER A 288 57.41 -2.06 -10.38
C SER A 288 57.48 -1.73 -8.89
N SER A 289 57.44 -2.76 -8.04
CA SER A 289 57.66 -2.64 -6.60
C SER A 289 58.97 -3.31 -6.21
N HIS A 290 59.96 -2.52 -5.81
CA HIS A 290 61.23 -3.03 -5.27
C HIS A 290 61.00 -3.56 -3.85
N HIS A 291 61.66 -4.65 -3.48
CA HIS A 291 61.59 -5.18 -2.12
C HIS A 291 62.57 -4.44 -1.21
N LEU A 292 62.17 -4.12 0.02
CA LEU A 292 63.01 -3.43 1.00
C LEU A 292 63.34 -4.32 2.19
N GLN A 293 62.32 -4.80 2.92
CA GLN A 293 62.50 -5.53 4.17
C GLN A 293 61.42 -6.61 4.35
N ASN A 294 61.80 -7.69 5.02
CA ASN A 294 60.86 -8.65 5.60
C ASN A 294 60.68 -8.27 7.07
N LEU A 295 59.44 -8.20 7.53
CA LEU A 295 59.09 -7.80 8.89
C LEU A 295 58.11 -8.82 9.47
N THR A 296 58.14 -9.04 10.77
CA THR A 296 57.19 -9.92 11.47
C THR A 296 56.45 -9.10 12.52
N THR A 297 55.14 -9.32 12.67
CA THR A 297 54.31 -8.61 13.66
C THR A 297 54.46 -9.17 15.07
N ASP A 298 54.36 -8.30 16.07
CA ASP A 298 54.33 -8.67 17.49
C ASP A 298 52.94 -9.14 17.97
N SER A 299 52.78 -9.41 19.26
CA SER A 299 51.49 -9.79 19.87
C SER A 299 50.39 -8.72 19.80
N HIS A 300 50.70 -7.50 19.36
CA HIS A 300 49.76 -6.41 19.13
C HIS A 300 49.51 -6.16 17.64
N GLY A 301 50.00 -7.03 16.74
CA GLY A 301 49.87 -6.90 15.29
C GLY A 301 50.80 -5.85 14.68
N ILE A 302 51.81 -5.39 15.42
CA ILE A 302 52.70 -4.30 15.03
C ILE A 302 54.04 -4.87 14.55
N ALA A 303 54.42 -4.53 13.31
CA ALA A 303 55.74 -4.76 12.75
C ALA A 303 56.49 -3.42 12.64
N SER A 304 57.63 -3.27 13.31
CA SER A 304 58.46 -2.06 13.24
C SER A 304 59.55 -2.20 12.17
N PHE A 305 59.85 -1.13 11.45
CA PHE A 305 60.88 -1.10 10.41
C PHE A 305 61.81 0.11 10.53
N SER A 306 63.03 -0.01 9.99
CA SER A 306 64.06 1.03 10.00
C SER A 306 64.75 1.11 8.64
N LEU A 307 64.44 2.14 7.85
CA LEU A 307 64.91 2.32 6.48
C LEU A 307 66.05 3.34 6.40
N ASN A 308 67.26 2.90 6.03
CA ASN A 308 68.39 3.82 5.82
C ASN A 308 68.31 4.46 4.43
N THR A 309 68.20 5.79 4.37
CA THR A 309 67.98 6.53 3.12
C THR A 309 69.25 6.98 2.41
N THR A 310 70.43 6.73 2.99
CA THR A 310 71.73 7.08 2.37
C THR A 310 71.99 6.37 1.03
N THR A 311 71.39 5.19 0.82
CA THR A 311 71.48 4.38 -0.40
C THR A 311 70.35 4.63 -1.40
N MET A 312 69.42 5.54 -1.08
CA MET A 312 68.24 5.83 -1.88
C MET A 312 68.34 7.19 -2.62
N PRO A 313 67.71 7.34 -3.80
CA PRO A 313 67.67 8.60 -4.51
C PRO A 313 67.00 9.74 -3.71
N LYS A 314 67.27 10.98 -4.12
CA LYS A 314 66.69 12.20 -3.55
C LYS A 314 65.34 12.52 -4.22
N GLU A 315 64.34 11.68 -3.94
CA GLU A 315 62.98 11.75 -4.49
C GLU A 315 61.95 11.21 -3.48
N ASP A 316 60.66 11.47 -3.68
CA ASP A 316 59.60 11.05 -2.76
C ASP A 316 59.45 9.51 -2.70
N ILE A 317 59.74 8.91 -1.54
CA ILE A 317 59.74 7.46 -1.36
C ILE A 317 58.30 6.97 -1.17
N ASN A 318 57.81 6.18 -2.12
CA ASN A 318 56.48 5.61 -2.11
C ASN A 318 56.51 4.21 -1.46
N LEU A 319 56.23 4.14 -0.15
CA LEU A 319 56.17 2.86 0.57
C LEU A 319 54.85 2.14 0.35
N ILE A 320 54.96 0.82 0.15
CA ILE A 320 53.84 -0.12 0.12
C ILE A 320 54.17 -1.24 1.11
N VAL A 321 53.19 -1.69 1.89
CA VAL A 321 53.31 -2.96 2.61
C VAL A 321 52.30 -3.99 2.09
N SER A 322 52.77 -5.22 1.89
CA SER A 322 52.08 -6.29 1.19
C SER A 322 52.34 -7.65 1.87
N MET A 323 51.37 -8.57 1.77
CA MET A 323 51.55 -9.98 2.15
C MET A 323 52.30 -10.80 1.08
N ILE A 324 52.61 -10.21 -0.08
CA ILE A 324 53.17 -10.90 -1.24
C ILE A 324 54.36 -10.08 -1.80
N PRO A 325 55.53 -10.71 -2.05
CA PRO A 325 56.70 -10.04 -2.63
C PRO A 325 56.54 -9.82 -4.14
N SER A 326 56.02 -8.63 -4.49
CA SER A 326 56.05 -7.87 -5.76
C SER A 326 55.92 -8.51 -7.17
N LYS A 327 55.98 -9.83 -7.38
CA LYS A 327 55.98 -10.47 -8.72
C LYS A 327 54.69 -11.21 -9.12
N ALA A 328 53.61 -11.07 -8.35
CA ALA A 328 52.33 -11.76 -8.59
C ALA A 328 51.21 -10.81 -9.06
N GLU A 329 51.42 -10.06 -10.13
CA GLU A 329 50.40 -9.19 -10.72
C GLU A 329 49.38 -9.97 -11.58
N ASN A 330 48.52 -10.76 -10.93
CA ASN A 330 47.15 -11.09 -11.40
C ASN A 330 46.33 -11.90 -10.36
N THR A 331 46.04 -11.29 -9.21
CA THR A 331 44.97 -11.79 -8.32
C THR A 331 43.62 -11.55 -8.99
N ARG A 332 43.10 -12.55 -9.71
CA ARG A 332 41.74 -12.53 -10.28
C ARG A 332 40.72 -12.24 -9.17
N TYR A 333 39.62 -11.56 -9.51
CA TYR A 333 38.60 -10.96 -8.63
C TYR A 333 37.83 -11.90 -7.64
N ARG A 334 38.31 -13.11 -7.33
CA ARG A 334 37.68 -14.09 -6.43
C ARG A 334 38.69 -14.89 -5.61
N VAL A 335 39.69 -14.22 -5.02
CA VAL A 335 40.66 -14.80 -4.09
C VAL A 335 40.69 -13.94 -2.82
N PRO A 336 40.66 -14.50 -1.60
CA PRO A 336 40.73 -13.71 -0.37
C PRO A 336 42.08 -12.98 -0.27
N TYR A 337 42.07 -11.70 0.09
CA TYR A 337 43.27 -10.84 0.09
C TYR A 337 43.28 -9.84 1.24
N PHE A 338 44.48 -9.36 1.57
CA PHE A 338 44.69 -8.26 2.51
C PHE A 338 44.78 -6.93 1.76
N ASN A 339 44.11 -5.89 2.27
CA ASN A 339 44.29 -4.52 1.78
C ASN A 339 45.73 -4.04 2.08
N ARG A 340 46.46 -3.63 1.03
CA ARG A 340 47.83 -3.12 1.14
C ARG A 340 47.86 -1.76 1.83
N GLY A 341 48.83 -1.57 2.71
CA GLY A 341 49.13 -0.25 3.26
C GLY A 341 49.93 0.56 2.24
N HIS A 342 49.59 1.84 2.09
CA HIS A 342 50.31 2.80 1.24
C HIS A 342 50.68 4.03 2.06
N HIS A 343 51.92 4.51 1.92
CA HIS A 343 52.40 5.70 2.61
C HIS A 343 53.45 6.41 1.75
N VAL A 344 53.42 7.75 1.73
CA VAL A 344 54.34 8.56 0.93
C VAL A 344 55.22 9.35 1.89
N LEU A 345 56.54 9.24 1.68
CA LEU A 345 57.58 9.96 2.38
C LEU A 345 58.10 11.05 1.44
N SER A 346 57.65 12.29 1.63
CA SER A 346 58.15 13.39 0.82
C SER A 346 59.53 13.87 1.29
N LEU A 347 60.41 14.17 0.35
CA LEU A 347 61.75 14.64 0.67
C LEU A 347 61.70 16.03 1.32
N ILE A 348 62.33 16.18 2.49
CA ILE A 348 62.50 17.48 3.15
C ILE A 348 63.39 18.37 2.28
N GLN A 349 62.80 19.43 1.73
CA GLN A 349 63.54 20.60 1.30
C GLN A 349 64.02 21.34 2.56
N PRO A 350 65.31 21.75 2.62
CA PRO A 350 65.96 22.11 3.87
C PRO A 350 65.34 23.36 4.51
N THR A 351 64.54 23.13 5.55
CA THR A 351 64.00 24.15 6.46
C THR A 351 64.30 23.64 7.88
N ALA A 352 64.96 24.45 8.70
CA ALA A 352 65.70 23.94 9.86
C ALA A 352 64.82 23.30 10.97
N PRO A 353 65.35 22.33 11.76
CA PRO A 353 64.55 21.57 12.72
C PRO A 353 64.01 22.38 13.91
N HIS A 354 62.87 21.92 14.43
CA HIS A 354 62.30 22.26 15.75
C HIS A 354 61.87 23.72 15.99
N SER A 355 61.03 24.23 15.10
CA SER A 355 59.84 25.01 15.52
C SER A 355 58.63 24.61 14.66
N LYS A 356 57.39 24.78 15.14
CA LYS A 356 56.23 24.74 14.24
C LYS A 356 56.38 25.92 13.28
N THR A 357 56.36 25.67 11.97
CA THR A 357 56.63 26.69 10.95
C THR A 357 55.42 27.54 10.56
N SER A 358 54.23 27.22 11.09
CA SER A 358 53.01 28.01 10.88
C SER A 358 52.02 27.85 12.03
N SER A 359 51.26 28.92 12.29
CA SER A 359 50.14 28.93 13.23
C SER A 359 49.01 27.99 12.78
N SER A 360 48.23 27.44 13.74
CA SER A 360 47.16 26.48 13.47
C SER A 360 46.10 26.42 14.57
N LEU A 361 44.90 25.95 14.20
CA LEU A 361 43.80 25.56 15.10
C LEU A 361 43.42 24.11 14.80
N ALA A 362 43.10 23.34 15.83
CA ALA A 362 42.55 21.99 15.70
C ALA A 362 41.36 21.82 16.64
N ILE A 363 40.25 21.27 16.15
CA ILE A 363 39.07 20.92 16.96
C ILE A 363 39.24 19.46 17.38
N GLN A 364 39.06 19.16 18.67
CA GLN A 364 39.13 17.79 19.17
C GLN A 364 37.89 16.98 18.77
N LYS A 365 38.08 15.75 18.30
CA LYS A 365 36.97 14.86 17.92
C LYS A 365 36.25 14.31 19.16
N THR A 366 34.93 14.42 19.19
CA THR A 366 34.05 13.67 20.09
C THR A 366 33.59 12.37 19.41
N GLU A 367 33.53 11.26 20.14
CA GLU A 367 33.09 9.96 19.60
C GLU A 367 31.58 9.72 19.71
N LYS A 368 30.92 10.36 20.68
CA LYS A 368 29.47 10.28 20.89
C LYS A 368 28.74 11.45 20.19
N PRO A 369 27.46 11.27 19.78
CA PRO A 369 26.62 12.38 19.37
C PRO A 369 26.44 13.42 20.49
N LEU A 370 26.16 14.67 20.10
CA LEU A 370 25.85 15.75 21.03
C LEU A 370 24.42 15.60 21.56
N ALA A 371 24.26 15.55 22.88
CA ALA A 371 22.96 15.38 23.55
C ALA A 371 22.08 16.62 23.41
N CYS A 372 20.78 16.43 23.15
CA CYS A 372 19.90 17.54 22.79
C CYS A 372 19.29 18.25 24.01
N GLY A 373 19.49 19.58 24.09
CA GLY A 373 19.10 20.42 25.22
C GLY A 373 20.22 20.67 26.24
N GLU A 374 21.41 20.10 26.05
CA GLU A 374 22.57 20.29 26.93
C GLU A 374 23.57 21.33 26.39
N GLU A 375 24.38 21.90 27.28
CA GLU A 375 25.49 22.80 26.91
C GLU A 375 26.81 22.00 26.88
N VAL A 376 27.26 21.65 25.67
CA VAL A 376 28.47 20.83 25.48
C VAL A 376 29.70 21.72 25.30
N SER A 377 30.78 21.40 26.00
CA SER A 377 32.09 22.05 25.83
C SER A 377 32.91 21.33 24.76
N ILE A 378 33.36 22.06 23.73
CA ILE A 378 34.22 21.52 22.66
C ILE A 378 35.61 22.16 22.77
N THR A 379 36.65 21.32 22.87
CA THR A 379 38.05 21.75 22.99
C THR A 379 38.64 22.12 21.63
N ILE A 380 39.28 23.29 21.56
CA ILE A 380 40.11 23.75 20.45
C ILE A 380 41.56 23.81 20.94
N GLN A 381 42.46 23.07 20.30
CA GLN A 381 43.89 23.22 20.46
C GLN A 381 44.40 24.33 19.53
N TYR A 382 45.24 25.23 20.03
CA TYR A 382 45.84 26.30 19.24
C TYR A 382 47.37 26.27 19.33
N ALA A 383 48.02 26.67 18.24
CA ALA A 383 49.44 27.01 18.23
C ALA A 383 49.63 28.28 17.39
N ILE A 384 50.20 29.33 17.99
CA ILE A 384 50.42 30.63 17.36
C ILE A 384 51.93 30.86 17.31
N VAL A 385 52.48 31.04 16.10
CA VAL A 385 53.92 31.08 15.81
C VAL A 385 54.32 32.48 15.37
N GLY A 386 55.36 33.05 15.99
CA GLY A 386 56.03 34.27 15.51
C GLY A 386 55.22 35.59 15.52
N GLU A 387 53.97 35.59 15.99
CA GLU A 387 53.10 36.77 15.98
C GLU A 387 53.53 37.86 16.97
N THR A 388 53.67 39.09 16.49
CA THR A 388 53.91 40.28 17.34
C THR A 388 52.58 40.96 17.69
N VAL A 389 51.85 40.39 18.65
CA VAL A 389 50.49 40.81 19.01
C VAL A 389 50.50 42.11 19.85
N PRO A 390 49.98 43.26 19.34
CA PRO A 390 50.11 44.55 20.05
C PRO A 390 49.31 44.63 21.36
N LYS A 391 48.23 43.84 21.47
CA LYS A 391 47.30 43.82 22.63
C LYS A 391 47.54 42.65 23.58
N GLY A 392 48.53 41.79 23.32
CA GLY A 392 48.81 40.58 24.13
C GLY A 392 47.77 39.45 24.02
N SER A 393 46.70 39.60 23.22
CA SER A 393 45.70 38.56 22.98
C SER A 393 45.22 38.55 21.53
N VAL A 394 44.84 37.36 21.05
CA VAL A 394 44.23 37.11 19.74
C VAL A 394 42.82 36.54 19.95
N ASP A 395 41.86 36.97 19.13
CA ASP A 395 40.49 36.46 19.16
C ASP A 395 40.31 35.21 18.27
N VAL A 396 39.90 34.11 18.88
CA VAL A 396 39.45 32.88 18.20
C VAL A 396 37.93 32.92 18.12
N ILE A 397 37.38 32.93 16.92
CA ILE A 397 35.94 33.06 16.64
C ILE A 397 35.38 31.70 16.23
N TYR A 398 34.15 31.37 16.65
CA TYR A 398 33.43 30.18 16.21
C TYR A 398 32.06 30.52 15.61
N LEU A 399 31.65 29.71 14.63
CA LEU A 399 30.32 29.68 14.02
C LEU A 399 29.80 28.24 14.05
N ALA A 400 28.58 28.05 14.55
CA ALA A 400 27.89 26.76 14.55
C ALA A 400 26.74 26.79 13.54
N LEU A 401 26.81 25.89 12.55
CA LEU A 401 25.90 25.85 11.40
C LEU A 401 25.14 24.53 11.33
N SER A 402 23.86 24.60 10.97
CA SER A 402 23.11 23.44 10.48
C SER A 402 22.08 23.89 9.45
N ARG A 403 21.69 22.99 8.54
CA ARG A 403 20.73 23.25 7.44
C ARG A 403 21.07 24.47 6.56
N GLY A 404 22.34 24.91 6.57
CA GLY A 404 22.81 26.13 5.89
C GLY A 404 22.68 27.43 6.68
N ALA A 405 22.06 27.44 7.86
CA ALA A 405 21.91 28.63 8.69
C ALA A 405 23.02 28.77 9.75
N ILE A 406 23.40 30.01 10.09
CA ILE A 406 24.27 30.32 11.24
C ILE A 406 23.40 30.40 12.50
N LEU A 407 23.40 29.33 13.30
CA LEU A 407 22.57 29.23 14.50
C LEU A 407 23.21 30.01 15.66
N GLN A 408 24.41 29.59 16.08
CA GLN A 408 25.17 30.19 17.19
C GLN A 408 26.55 30.68 16.72
N HIS A 409 27.10 31.65 17.44
CA HIS A 409 28.39 32.28 17.16
C HIS A 409 28.97 32.89 18.44
N GLY A 410 30.30 33.03 18.50
CA GLY A 410 30.97 33.67 19.63
C GLY A 410 32.48 33.79 19.41
N HIS A 411 33.18 34.38 20.39
CA HIS A 411 34.64 34.55 20.35
C HIS A 411 35.26 34.29 21.73
N MET A 412 36.52 33.83 21.73
CA MET A 412 37.32 33.58 22.91
C MET A 412 38.70 34.24 22.76
N LYS A 413 39.20 34.86 23.82
CA LYS A 413 40.51 35.53 23.80
C LYS A 413 41.63 34.61 24.26
N VAL A 414 42.60 34.39 23.38
CA VAL A 414 43.81 33.62 23.63
C VAL A 414 44.96 34.59 23.90
N THR A 415 45.54 34.56 25.09
CA THR A 415 46.71 35.39 25.44
C THR A 415 47.99 34.85 24.79
N VAL A 416 48.75 35.72 24.12
CA VAL A 416 50.01 35.40 23.44
C VAL A 416 51.16 36.07 24.20
N GLN A 417 52.14 35.28 24.65
CA GLN A 417 53.22 35.80 25.50
C GLN A 417 54.31 36.48 24.65
N GLN A 418 54.48 37.78 24.86
CA GLN A 418 55.51 38.58 24.18
C GLN A 418 56.91 38.01 24.46
N GLY A 419 57.62 37.62 23.40
CA GLY A 419 58.96 37.02 23.45
C GLY A 419 58.99 35.49 23.33
N SER A 420 57.85 34.80 23.35
CA SER A 420 57.78 33.37 23.02
C SER A 420 57.81 33.15 21.48
N PRO A 421 58.58 32.18 20.94
CA PRO A 421 58.59 31.90 19.50
C PRO A 421 57.32 31.18 19.05
N VAL A 422 56.71 30.41 19.94
CA VAL A 422 55.40 29.77 19.78
C VAL A 422 54.63 29.89 21.11
N THR A 423 53.36 30.30 21.06
CA THR A 423 52.41 30.13 22.16
C THR A 423 51.43 29.00 21.80
N GLU A 424 51.32 27.99 22.64
CA GLU A 424 50.39 26.86 22.47
C GLU A 424 49.46 26.73 23.68
N GLY A 425 48.32 26.05 23.49
CA GLY A 425 47.39 25.75 24.57
C GLY A 425 46.04 25.25 24.05
N GLU A 426 45.08 25.19 24.96
CA GLU A 426 43.71 24.76 24.66
C GLU A 426 42.71 25.82 25.11
N VAL A 427 41.65 26.01 24.33
CA VAL A 427 40.51 26.87 24.67
C VAL A 427 39.22 26.11 24.41
N THR A 428 38.28 26.17 25.35
CA THR A 428 36.98 25.51 25.23
C THR A 428 35.92 26.50 24.77
N LEU A 429 35.16 26.13 23.74
CA LEU A 429 33.92 26.81 23.37
C LEU A 429 32.74 26.09 24.04
N LYS A 430 31.69 26.83 24.37
CA LYS A 430 30.42 26.27 24.85
C LYS A 430 29.38 26.32 23.72
N LEU A 431 28.73 25.19 23.48
CA LEU A 431 27.71 25.02 22.44
C LEU A 431 26.42 24.51 23.09
N ALA A 432 25.36 25.32 23.07
CA ALA A 432 24.05 24.87 23.53
C ALA A 432 23.37 24.08 22.39
N VAL A 433 23.14 22.78 22.59
CA VAL A 433 22.64 21.89 21.54
C VAL A 433 21.12 22.05 21.43
N VAL A 434 20.68 22.73 20.36
CA VAL A 434 19.26 23.05 20.12
C VAL A 434 18.68 22.21 18.96
N PRO A 435 17.36 21.92 18.90
CA PRO A 435 16.80 20.97 17.91
C PRO A 435 17.02 21.35 16.44
N GLU A 436 17.28 22.63 16.13
CA GLU A 436 17.61 23.11 14.79
C GLU A 436 18.99 22.63 14.30
N MET A 437 19.85 22.15 15.23
CA MET A 437 21.13 21.52 14.93
C MET A 437 20.99 20.07 14.44
N THR A 438 19.82 19.44 14.59
CA THR A 438 19.57 18.05 14.21
C THR A 438 19.43 17.89 12.69
N PRO A 439 20.05 16.87 12.06
CA PRO A 439 20.80 15.75 12.67
C PRO A 439 22.32 15.98 12.83
N LEU A 440 22.85 17.10 12.33
CA LEU A 440 24.29 17.37 12.27
C LEU A 440 24.56 18.87 12.36
N VAL A 441 25.54 19.25 13.20
CA VAL A 441 26.06 20.61 13.30
C VAL A 441 27.51 20.66 12.80
N GLN A 442 27.80 21.62 11.93
CA GLN A 442 29.15 21.96 11.51
C GLN A 442 29.65 23.12 12.37
N VAL A 443 30.74 22.89 13.11
CA VAL A 443 31.43 23.92 13.88
C VAL A 443 32.65 24.37 13.08
N LEU A 444 32.68 25.65 12.69
CA LEU A 444 33.83 26.31 12.08
C LEU A 444 34.48 27.20 13.14
N VAL A 445 35.79 27.03 13.37
CA VAL A 445 36.60 27.91 14.22
C VAL A 445 37.66 28.58 13.36
N TYR A 446 37.89 29.88 13.58
CA TYR A 446 38.90 30.64 12.84
C TYR A 446 39.51 31.75 13.69
N SER A 447 40.68 32.22 13.29
CA SER A 447 41.39 33.34 13.90
C SER A 447 42.10 34.15 12.81
N MET A 448 42.08 35.46 12.96
CA MET A 448 42.73 36.42 12.06
C MET A 448 43.97 36.96 12.77
N LEU A 449 45.16 36.69 12.23
CA LEU A 449 46.43 36.99 12.88
C LEU A 449 46.99 38.35 12.44
N PRO A 450 47.78 39.06 13.29
CA PRO A 450 48.46 40.29 12.91
C PRO A 450 49.37 40.17 11.67
N SER A 451 49.88 38.97 11.38
CA SER A 451 50.69 38.64 10.18
C SER A 451 49.92 38.57 8.85
N GLU A 452 48.70 39.10 8.77
CA GLU A 452 47.79 38.99 7.61
C GLU A 452 47.33 37.55 7.28
N ALA A 453 47.60 36.59 8.17
CA ALA A 453 47.22 35.19 7.99
C ALA A 453 45.89 34.85 8.67
N ILE A 454 44.98 34.17 7.95
CA ILE A 454 43.81 33.52 8.53
C ILE A 454 44.12 32.05 8.77
N ILE A 455 43.93 31.60 10.01
CA ILE A 455 43.95 30.17 10.39
C ILE A 455 42.52 29.71 10.69
N ALA A 456 42.13 28.55 10.18
CA ALA A 456 40.76 28.02 10.34
C ALA A 456 40.73 26.49 10.34
N HIS A 457 39.75 25.93 11.04
CA HIS A 457 39.45 24.50 11.06
C HIS A 457 37.94 24.27 11.24
N SER A 458 37.39 23.25 10.58
CA SER A 458 35.95 22.93 10.61
C SER A 458 35.73 21.47 10.93
N MET A 459 34.80 21.17 11.83
CA MET A 459 34.43 19.80 12.18
C MET A 459 32.92 19.62 12.26
N ASN A 460 32.44 18.49 11.74
CA ASN A 460 31.05 18.09 11.79
C ASN A 460 30.82 17.19 13.02
N PHE A 461 29.78 17.49 13.79
CA PHE A 461 29.34 16.71 14.95
C PHE A 461 27.91 16.22 14.72
N PRO A 462 27.63 14.90 14.82
CA PRO A 462 26.27 14.40 14.84
C PRO A 462 25.58 14.80 16.15
N THR A 463 24.29 15.12 16.10
CA THR A 463 23.48 15.31 17.31
C THR A 463 22.63 14.08 17.58
N GLU A 464 22.06 13.99 18.78
CA GLU A 464 20.83 13.19 18.97
C GLU A 464 19.70 13.69 18.06
N LYS A 465 18.74 12.82 17.75
CA LYS A 465 17.58 13.15 16.90
C LYS A 465 16.40 13.55 17.78
N CYS A 466 16.27 14.85 18.02
CA CYS A 466 15.24 15.45 18.87
C CYS A 466 14.29 16.36 18.09
N PHE A 467 13.16 16.67 18.72
CA PHE A 467 12.15 17.61 18.21
C PHE A 467 11.82 18.65 19.29
N ARG A 468 11.35 19.84 18.91
CA ARG A 468 10.94 20.90 19.84
C ARG A 468 9.77 20.44 20.72
N HIS A 469 8.73 19.93 20.08
CA HIS A 469 7.55 19.41 20.74
C HIS A 469 7.84 17.99 21.27
N LYS A 470 7.71 17.80 22.59
CA LYS A 470 7.85 16.48 23.23
C LYS A 470 6.48 15.84 23.37
N VAL A 471 6.39 14.57 22.96
CA VAL A 471 5.19 13.73 23.03
C VAL A 471 5.53 12.48 23.82
N PHE A 472 4.66 12.09 24.75
CA PHE A 472 4.79 10.87 25.54
C PHE A 472 3.53 10.01 25.41
N VAL A 473 3.73 8.69 25.40
CA VAL A 473 2.68 7.68 25.28
C VAL A 473 3.02 6.53 26.22
N GLU A 474 2.04 5.95 26.92
CA GLU A 474 2.22 4.76 27.76
C GLU A 474 0.93 3.92 27.84
N PHE A 475 1.06 2.59 27.96
CA PHE A 475 -0.06 1.68 28.22
C PHE A 475 -0.13 1.32 29.71
N SER A 476 -1.29 1.56 30.33
CA SER A 476 -1.60 1.18 31.71
C SER A 476 -2.80 0.22 31.73
N PRO A 477 -2.59 -1.10 31.89
CA PRO A 477 -1.32 -1.83 31.98
C PRO A 477 -0.69 -2.18 30.61
N SER A 478 0.63 -2.38 30.59
CA SER A 478 1.43 -2.80 29.43
C SER A 478 1.34 -4.31 29.08
N LYS A 479 0.56 -5.07 29.85
CA LYS A 479 0.21 -6.47 29.57
C LYS A 479 -1.26 -6.68 29.87
N ALA A 480 -1.95 -7.38 28.97
CA ALA A 480 -3.38 -7.61 29.05
C ALA A 480 -3.74 -9.02 28.54
N VAL A 481 -4.90 -9.53 28.94
CA VAL A 481 -5.52 -10.69 28.29
C VAL A 481 -6.45 -10.27 27.15
N PRO A 482 -6.76 -11.17 26.18
CA PRO A 482 -7.87 -11.01 25.24
C PRO A 482 -9.13 -10.40 25.87
N GLY A 483 -9.66 -9.31 25.30
CA GLY A 483 -10.87 -8.64 25.76
C GLY A 483 -10.74 -7.80 27.05
N GLU A 484 -9.56 -7.68 27.66
CA GLU A 484 -9.34 -6.80 28.82
C GLU A 484 -9.32 -5.32 28.38
N GLU A 485 -9.86 -4.42 29.21
CA GLU A 485 -9.75 -2.98 28.99
C GLU A 485 -8.40 -2.46 29.50
N THR A 486 -7.70 -1.70 28.66
CA THR A 486 -6.45 -1.00 28.99
C THR A 486 -6.59 0.49 28.71
N THR A 487 -5.81 1.33 29.40
CA THR A 487 -5.77 2.78 29.14
C THR A 487 -4.48 3.12 28.40
N LEU A 488 -4.61 3.74 27.23
CA LEU A 488 -3.49 4.37 26.54
C LEU A 488 -3.44 5.85 26.94
N GLN A 489 -2.40 6.23 27.68
CA GLN A 489 -2.18 7.60 28.13
C GLN A 489 -1.35 8.35 27.07
N LEU A 490 -1.84 9.50 26.61
CA LEU A 490 -1.17 10.37 25.64
C LEU A 490 -0.95 11.75 26.27
N SER A 491 0.31 12.21 26.31
CA SER A 491 0.67 13.52 26.86
C SER A 491 1.45 14.35 25.83
N ALA A 492 0.99 15.58 25.57
CA ALA A 492 1.54 16.52 24.61
C ALA A 492 1.12 17.96 24.95
N GLN A 493 1.56 18.96 24.17
CA GLN A 493 1.19 20.35 24.40
C GLN A 493 -0.34 20.56 24.25
N PRO A 494 -1.01 21.33 25.14
CA PRO A 494 -2.46 21.58 25.03
C PRO A 494 -2.85 22.17 23.66
N GLY A 495 -3.95 21.66 23.08
CA GLY A 495 -4.40 22.06 21.74
C GLY A 495 -3.66 21.37 20.58
N SER A 496 -2.74 20.44 20.85
CA SER A 496 -2.09 19.64 19.79
C SER A 496 -3.06 18.69 19.09
N LEU A 497 -2.88 18.52 17.78
CA LEU A 497 -3.48 17.42 17.03
C LEU A 497 -2.49 16.26 16.95
N CYS A 498 -2.88 15.07 17.40
CA CYS A 498 -2.02 13.90 17.42
C CYS A 498 -2.46 12.83 16.42
N GLY A 499 -1.49 12.24 15.72
CA GLY A 499 -1.65 11.03 14.93
C GLY A 499 -1.14 9.82 15.71
N LEU A 500 -2.04 8.89 16.03
CA LEU A 500 -1.75 7.67 16.79
C LEU A 500 -1.89 6.43 15.91
N SER A 501 -0.94 5.51 16.00
CA SER A 501 -0.84 4.22 15.33
C SER A 501 -0.73 3.09 16.35
N ALA A 502 -1.32 1.93 16.08
CA ALA A 502 -1.02 0.69 16.76
C ALA A 502 -0.99 -0.44 15.71
N VAL A 503 0.11 -1.18 15.64
CA VAL A 503 0.36 -2.21 14.61
C VAL A 503 0.80 -3.50 15.28
N ASP A 504 0.28 -4.63 14.82
CA ASP A 504 0.72 -5.95 15.26
C ASP A 504 2.18 -6.19 14.82
N LYS A 505 3.04 -6.55 15.77
CA LYS A 505 4.48 -6.74 15.57
C LYS A 505 4.81 -7.77 14.49
N SER A 506 3.94 -8.74 14.25
CA SER A 506 4.07 -9.70 13.14
C SER A 506 3.98 -9.07 11.74
N VAL A 507 3.42 -7.85 11.61
CA VAL A 507 3.46 -7.07 10.37
C VAL A 507 4.87 -6.50 10.12
N HIS A 508 5.53 -5.98 11.16
CA HIS A 508 6.90 -5.47 11.10
C HIS A 508 7.95 -6.59 10.91
N ILE A 509 7.63 -7.83 11.31
CA ILE A 509 8.48 -9.01 11.02
C ILE A 509 8.51 -9.35 9.53
N MET A 510 7.38 -9.21 8.81
CA MET A 510 7.31 -9.52 7.37
C MET A 510 8.00 -8.46 6.50
N GLU A 511 7.90 -7.18 6.88
CA GLU A 511 8.50 -6.06 6.17
C GLU A 511 9.24 -5.16 7.21
N PRO A 512 10.50 -5.50 7.55
CA PRO A 512 11.26 -4.79 8.58
C PRO A 512 11.71 -3.39 8.13
N GLY A 513 11.97 -2.53 9.11
CA GLY A 513 12.43 -1.15 8.88
C GLY A 513 11.37 -0.21 8.28
N LYS A 514 10.10 -0.63 8.19
CA LYS A 514 9.06 0.11 7.44
C LYS A 514 8.24 1.14 8.23
N ARG A 515 8.32 1.03 9.56
CA ARG A 515 7.96 2.00 10.61
C ARG A 515 8.31 3.47 10.29
N LEU A 516 7.57 4.42 10.87
CA LEU A 516 8.00 5.81 11.02
C LEU A 516 8.96 5.99 12.21
N ASP A 517 10.13 6.58 11.98
CA ASP A 517 11.14 6.86 13.00
C ASP A 517 11.73 8.27 12.88
N ALA A 518 12.53 8.67 13.87
CA ALA A 518 13.19 9.97 13.84
C ALA A 518 14.21 10.08 12.70
N ASN A 519 14.70 8.97 12.14
CA ASN A 519 15.65 8.99 11.03
C ASN A 519 14.98 9.53 9.77
N LYS A 520 13.88 8.90 9.33
CA LYS A 520 13.12 9.28 8.14
C LYS A 520 12.62 10.71 8.19
N VAL A 521 12.18 11.19 9.37
CA VAL A 521 11.74 12.59 9.54
C VAL A 521 12.93 13.56 9.42
N THR A 522 14.12 13.22 9.93
CA THR A 522 15.32 14.04 9.71
C THR A 522 15.86 13.98 8.27
N GLU A 523 15.71 12.86 7.57
CA GLU A 523 16.18 12.67 6.18
C GLU A 523 15.43 13.58 5.19
N LEU A 524 14.16 13.90 5.46
CA LEU A 524 13.42 14.94 4.72
C LEU A 524 14.11 16.32 4.74
N THR A 525 14.94 16.59 5.76
CA THR A 525 15.69 17.84 5.92
C THR A 525 17.14 17.79 5.38
N GLU A 526 17.54 16.76 4.62
CA GLU A 526 18.92 16.63 4.10
C GLU A 526 19.27 17.61 2.96
N VAL A 527 19.28 18.88 3.33
CA VAL A 527 19.88 19.98 2.59
C VAL A 527 21.41 19.88 2.78
N ASN A 528 22.05 19.07 1.92
CA ASN A 528 23.51 18.86 1.83
C ASN A 528 24.32 20.12 2.21
N ASN A 529 25.21 19.99 3.20
CA ASN A 529 26.06 21.04 3.79
C ASN A 529 26.26 22.31 2.92
N LEU A 530 25.35 23.27 3.07
CA LEU A 530 25.38 24.56 2.37
C LEU A 530 26.47 25.43 3.01
N GLY A 531 27.72 25.24 2.55
CA GLY A 531 28.88 25.92 3.12
C GLY A 531 28.80 27.45 3.07
N LEU A 532 29.62 28.11 3.88
CA LEU A 532 29.70 29.58 3.90
C LEU A 532 30.37 30.15 2.65
N LYS A 533 29.99 31.38 2.28
CA LYS A 533 30.84 32.31 1.52
C LYS A 533 31.54 33.27 2.48
N LEU A 534 32.80 33.55 2.20
CA LEU A 534 33.61 34.52 2.93
C LEU A 534 34.05 35.65 1.98
N ALA A 535 33.77 36.89 2.36
CA ALA A 535 34.27 38.11 1.72
C ALA A 535 35.27 38.79 2.66
N THR A 536 36.50 39.01 2.21
CA THR A 536 37.61 39.52 3.02
C THR A 536 38.74 39.99 2.10
N ASN A 537 39.51 40.96 2.56
CA ASN A 537 40.74 41.42 1.92
C ASN A 537 41.99 40.59 2.29
N LEU A 538 41.83 39.44 2.97
CA LEU A 538 42.93 38.57 3.42
C LEU A 538 43.06 37.26 2.62
N VAL A 539 44.28 36.73 2.55
CA VAL A 539 44.59 35.46 1.86
C VAL A 539 44.31 34.26 2.77
N ILE A 540 43.19 33.58 2.53
CA ILE A 540 42.78 32.40 3.31
C ILE A 540 43.61 31.18 2.89
N ARG A 541 44.40 30.61 3.83
CA ARG A 541 45.07 29.30 3.64
C ARG A 541 44.15 28.16 4.07
N VAL A 542 43.47 27.53 3.11
CA VAL A 542 42.55 26.40 3.36
C VAL A 542 43.29 25.05 3.21
N PRO A 543 43.15 24.09 4.15
CA PRO A 543 43.65 22.73 3.96
C PRO A 543 42.89 21.96 2.86
N SER A 544 43.58 21.07 2.14
CA SER A 544 43.13 20.41 0.89
C SER A 544 41.97 19.39 1.00
N CYS A 545 41.10 19.51 2.00
CA CYS A 545 40.15 18.47 2.44
C CYS A 545 38.69 18.69 2.03
N LEU A 546 38.39 19.67 1.16
CA LEU A 546 37.05 19.93 0.64
C LEU A 546 36.86 19.37 -0.78
N SER A 547 36.26 18.19 -0.87
CA SER A 547 35.74 17.58 -2.10
C SER A 547 34.60 16.63 -1.74
N TYR A 548 33.52 16.62 -2.53
CA TYR A 548 32.39 15.72 -2.32
C TYR A 548 31.82 15.23 -3.65
N LYS A 549 31.35 13.98 -3.67
CA LYS A 549 30.62 13.36 -4.80
C LYS A 549 29.35 12.74 -4.24
N GLY A 550 28.22 12.97 -4.89
CA GLY A 550 26.97 12.25 -4.61
C GLY A 550 26.84 10.98 -5.44
N ASN A 551 25.85 10.15 -5.09
CA ASN A 551 25.19 9.11 -5.90
C ASN A 551 23.86 8.70 -5.18
N GLU A 552 23.01 7.91 -5.82
CA GLU A 552 21.55 7.86 -5.57
C GLU A 552 21.01 6.53 -4.97
N TYR A 553 19.66 6.44 -4.87
CA TYR A 553 18.78 5.26 -4.65
C TYR A 553 18.57 4.79 -3.19
N HIS A 554 17.38 4.35 -2.72
CA HIS A 554 16.00 4.25 -3.26
C HIS A 554 14.97 4.14 -2.08
N HIS A 555 13.69 4.53 -2.25
CA HIS A 555 12.67 4.57 -1.15
C HIS A 555 11.45 3.61 -1.28
N SER A 556 10.86 3.26 -0.11
CA SER A 556 9.49 2.68 0.08
C SER A 556 8.73 3.42 1.20
N TYR A 557 7.63 2.90 1.82
CA TYR A 557 7.31 2.95 3.29
C TYR A 557 5.84 3.08 3.79
N GLY A 558 5.66 3.31 5.12
CA GLY A 558 4.45 3.29 5.99
C GLY A 558 4.68 3.78 7.47
N GLU A 559 3.88 3.50 8.54
CA GLU A 559 2.46 3.03 8.70
C GLU A 559 1.99 2.86 10.19
N MET A 560 0.92 3.48 10.78
CA MET A 560 -0.59 3.43 10.61
C MET A 560 -1.35 4.59 11.37
N PHE A 561 -2.72 4.61 11.53
CA PHE A 561 -3.55 5.82 11.81
C PHE A 561 -4.87 5.80 12.66
N SER A 562 -4.97 6.75 13.60
CA SER A 562 -6.16 7.34 14.27
C SER A 562 -5.87 8.82 14.71
N LEU A 563 -6.87 9.69 14.93
CA LEU A 563 -6.69 11.14 15.22
C LEU A 563 -7.39 11.62 16.53
N PRO A 564 -6.77 11.42 17.72
CA PRO A 564 -7.20 12.11 18.94
C PRO A 564 -6.90 13.63 18.91
N HIS A 565 -7.81 14.42 19.50
CA HIS A 565 -7.64 15.85 19.78
C HIS A 565 -7.49 16.07 21.30
N LEU A 566 -6.59 16.96 21.72
CA LEU A 566 -6.32 17.27 23.13
C LEU A 566 -6.92 18.62 23.55
N TRP A 567 -7.79 18.62 24.57
CA TRP A 567 -8.34 19.85 25.17
C TRP A 567 -7.89 20.05 26.61
N GLU A 568 -7.51 21.29 26.93
CA GLU A 568 -7.24 21.92 28.25
C GLU A 568 -6.21 21.29 29.21
N SER A 569 -6.13 19.96 29.36
CA SER A 569 -5.24 19.28 30.32
C SER A 569 -3.81 19.06 29.83
N GLY A 570 -3.61 18.91 28.52
CA GLY A 570 -2.36 18.40 27.93
C GLY A 570 -2.16 16.87 28.06
N THR A 571 -3.11 16.15 28.66
CA THR A 571 -3.06 14.69 28.82
C THR A 571 -4.43 14.07 28.56
N LEU A 572 -4.47 13.03 27.73
CA LEU A 572 -5.67 12.30 27.34
C LEU A 572 -5.50 10.81 27.65
N ASP A 573 -6.40 10.29 28.48
CA ASP A 573 -6.57 8.85 28.71
C ASP A 573 -7.55 8.29 27.68
N ILE A 574 -7.08 7.35 26.85
CA ILE A 574 -7.91 6.68 25.84
C ILE A 574 -8.20 5.25 26.33
N PRO A 575 -9.43 4.93 26.76
CA PRO A 575 -9.81 3.56 27.08
C PRO A 575 -9.91 2.73 25.80
N LEU A 576 -9.27 1.55 25.80
CA LEU A 576 -9.19 0.63 24.66
C LEU A 576 -9.46 -0.80 25.13
N THR A 577 -10.39 -1.50 24.48
CA THR A 577 -10.54 -2.95 24.64
C THR A 577 -9.49 -3.67 23.81
N VAL A 578 -8.74 -4.58 24.42
CA VAL A 578 -7.66 -5.31 23.78
C VAL A 578 -8.23 -6.41 22.85
N PRO A 579 -7.78 -6.53 21.58
CA PRO A 579 -8.30 -7.54 20.65
C PRO A 579 -8.09 -8.98 21.13
N ASP A 580 -8.93 -9.90 20.67
CA ASP A 580 -8.85 -11.34 21.00
C ASP A 580 -7.61 -12.07 20.46
N THR A 581 -6.70 -11.34 19.81
CA THR A 581 -5.52 -11.89 19.14
C THR A 581 -4.33 -11.91 20.10
N ILE A 582 -3.81 -13.12 20.39
CA ILE A 582 -2.62 -13.34 21.22
C ILE A 582 -1.34 -12.92 20.45
N THR A 583 -1.09 -11.61 20.37
CA THR A 583 0.07 -10.99 19.72
C THR A 583 0.59 -9.78 20.51
N THR A 584 1.73 -9.22 20.10
CA THR A 584 2.26 -7.98 20.67
C THR A 584 1.98 -6.83 19.71
N TRP A 585 1.44 -5.73 20.23
CA TRP A 585 1.10 -4.54 19.46
C TRP A 585 2.07 -3.42 19.82
N GLU A 586 2.60 -2.74 18.82
CA GLU A 586 3.54 -1.64 18.96
C GLU A 586 2.90 -0.33 18.50
N THR A 587 3.13 0.75 19.24
CA THR A 587 2.59 2.09 18.91
C THR A 587 3.59 2.97 18.18
N GLU A 588 3.07 3.77 17.25
CA GLU A 588 3.73 4.98 16.75
C GLU A 588 2.82 6.17 17.07
N ALA A 589 3.34 7.27 17.59
CA ALA A 589 2.55 8.48 17.81
C ALA A 589 3.35 9.74 17.49
N PHE A 590 2.70 10.71 16.84
CA PHE A 590 3.26 12.03 16.60
C PHE A 590 2.20 13.10 16.87
N CYS A 591 2.61 14.32 17.18
CA CYS A 591 1.70 15.45 17.40
C CYS A 591 2.19 16.73 16.72
N LEU A 592 1.24 17.50 16.20
CA LEU A 592 1.46 18.82 15.63
C LEU A 592 0.96 19.89 16.61
N ALA A 593 1.86 20.79 17.00
CA ALA A 593 1.57 22.02 17.74
C ALA A 593 2.04 23.24 16.92
N PRO A 594 1.65 24.48 17.29
CA PRO A 594 2.23 25.70 16.71
C PRO A 594 3.76 25.76 16.85
N ASP A 595 4.31 25.20 17.94
CA ASP A 595 5.75 25.15 18.20
C ASP A 595 6.49 24.04 17.44
N GLY A 596 5.75 23.19 16.70
CA GLY A 596 6.29 22.23 15.74
C GLY A 596 5.72 20.80 15.84
N PHE A 597 6.26 19.93 14.98
CA PHE A 597 6.12 18.48 15.04
C PHE A 597 6.85 17.88 16.25
N GLY A 598 6.27 16.84 16.86
CA GLY A 598 6.89 16.00 17.88
C GLY A 598 6.57 14.52 17.64
N LEU A 599 7.52 13.64 17.92
CA LEU A 599 7.40 12.17 17.74
C LEU A 599 7.64 11.48 19.09
N ALA A 600 6.77 10.52 19.43
CA ALA A 600 6.91 9.68 20.61
C ALA A 600 7.79 8.44 20.33
N PRO A 601 8.51 7.92 21.34
CA PRO A 601 9.13 6.59 21.25
C PRO A 601 8.05 5.49 21.15
N PRO A 602 8.40 4.27 20.69
CA PRO A 602 7.50 3.13 20.77
C PRO A 602 7.14 2.77 22.20
N VAL A 603 5.90 2.33 22.38
CA VAL A 603 5.50 1.46 23.50
C VAL A 603 4.82 0.21 22.96
N GLU A 604 5.18 -0.94 23.53
CA GLU A 604 4.56 -2.23 23.22
C GLU A 604 3.54 -2.60 24.31
N ILE A 605 2.39 -3.15 23.89
CA ILE A 605 1.48 -3.90 24.75
C ILE A 605 1.49 -5.38 24.35
N THR A 606 1.76 -6.26 25.31
CA THR A 606 1.74 -7.71 25.10
C THR A 606 0.36 -8.27 25.43
N VAL A 607 -0.37 -8.75 24.42
CA VAL A 607 -1.63 -9.49 24.60
C VAL A 607 -1.29 -10.97 24.76
N PHE A 608 -1.35 -11.48 25.99
CA PHE A 608 -0.94 -12.86 26.24
C PHE A 608 -1.71 -13.56 27.35
N GLN A 609 -2.39 -14.64 26.97
CA GLN A 609 -3.03 -15.58 27.87
C GLN A 609 -2.10 -16.80 28.06
N PRO A 610 -1.56 -17.06 29.27
CA PRO A 610 -0.57 -18.12 29.47
C PRO A 610 -1.15 -19.54 29.51
N PHE A 611 -2.47 -19.67 29.48
CA PHE A 611 -3.22 -20.93 29.44
C PHE A 611 -4.45 -20.73 28.54
N PHE A 612 -4.50 -21.46 27.41
CA PHE A 612 -5.59 -21.31 26.43
C PHE A 612 -5.83 -22.59 25.61
N LEU A 613 -6.96 -22.61 24.92
CA LEU A 613 -7.49 -23.70 24.11
C LEU A 613 -7.60 -23.28 22.62
N GLU A 614 -7.22 -24.17 21.69
CA GLU A 614 -7.42 -23.99 20.25
C GLU A 614 -8.34 -25.09 19.69
N LEU A 615 -9.55 -24.69 19.25
CA LEU A 615 -10.50 -25.58 18.56
C LEU A 615 -10.27 -25.63 17.05
N THR A 616 -10.14 -26.86 16.53
CA THR A 616 -10.03 -27.15 15.08
C THR A 616 -11.37 -27.65 14.55
N LEU A 617 -11.92 -26.95 13.56
CA LEU A 617 -13.21 -27.21 12.93
C LEU A 617 -13.10 -27.02 11.41
N PRO A 618 -13.84 -27.80 10.60
CA PRO A 618 -14.01 -27.52 9.17
C PRO A 618 -14.99 -26.36 8.94
N TYR A 619 -15.00 -25.77 7.75
CA TYR A 619 -15.93 -24.67 7.39
C TYR A 619 -17.42 -25.10 7.40
N SER A 620 -17.69 -26.37 7.10
CA SER A 620 -19.03 -26.94 7.14
C SER A 620 -18.95 -28.45 7.21
N ILE A 621 -20.02 -29.09 7.69
CA ILE A 621 -20.19 -30.54 7.77
C ILE A 621 -21.52 -31.00 7.14
N ILE A 622 -21.67 -32.29 6.85
CA ILE A 622 -22.90 -32.91 6.37
C ILE A 622 -23.61 -33.64 7.53
N ARG A 623 -24.94 -33.50 7.63
CA ARG A 623 -25.76 -34.19 8.65
C ARG A 623 -25.58 -35.72 8.55
N GLY A 624 -25.17 -36.34 9.65
CA GLY A 624 -24.88 -37.78 9.75
C GLY A 624 -23.46 -38.21 9.35
N GLU A 625 -22.62 -37.31 8.83
CA GLU A 625 -21.17 -37.56 8.76
C GLU A 625 -20.53 -37.40 10.15
N HIS A 626 -19.42 -38.10 10.37
CA HIS A 626 -18.69 -38.11 11.63
C HIS A 626 -17.31 -37.47 11.39
N PHE A 627 -16.87 -36.56 12.27
CA PHE A 627 -15.54 -35.94 12.17
C PHE A 627 -14.78 -35.91 13.50
N GLU A 628 -13.45 -35.83 13.43
CA GLU A 628 -12.60 -35.69 14.61
C GLU A 628 -12.49 -34.21 15.03
N LEU A 629 -13.29 -33.81 16.01
CA LEU A 629 -13.18 -32.52 16.69
C LEU A 629 -11.92 -32.51 17.56
N LYS A 630 -10.97 -31.60 17.28
CA LYS A 630 -9.71 -31.46 18.02
C LYS A 630 -9.69 -30.18 18.84
N ALA A 631 -9.41 -30.32 20.13
CA ALA A 631 -9.21 -29.21 21.06
C ALA A 631 -7.81 -29.33 21.67
N THR A 632 -6.93 -28.36 21.41
CA THR A 632 -5.54 -28.38 21.92
C THR A 632 -5.35 -27.33 23.00
N VAL A 633 -4.97 -27.76 24.20
CA VAL A 633 -4.63 -26.87 25.31
C VAL A 633 -3.12 -26.64 25.34
N PHE A 634 -2.72 -25.39 25.64
CA PHE A 634 -1.34 -24.96 25.79
C PHE A 634 -1.10 -24.45 27.21
N ASN A 635 0.06 -24.76 27.79
CA ASN A 635 0.52 -24.18 29.06
C ASN A 635 1.86 -23.47 28.86
N TYR A 636 1.86 -22.14 29.00
CA TYR A 636 3.05 -21.29 29.00
C TYR A 636 3.39 -20.73 30.39
N LEU A 637 2.73 -21.21 31.45
CA LEU A 637 3.16 -20.96 32.83
C LEU A 637 4.46 -21.73 33.13
N SER A 638 5.28 -21.20 34.03
CA SER A 638 6.56 -21.80 34.44
C SER A 638 6.41 -22.99 35.42
N LYS A 639 5.19 -23.52 35.61
CA LYS A 639 4.88 -24.61 36.54
C LYS A 639 3.93 -25.61 35.88
N CYS A 640 3.93 -26.86 36.36
CA CYS A 640 2.96 -27.85 35.91
C CYS A 640 1.55 -27.56 36.45
N ILE A 641 0.56 -27.72 35.56
CA ILE A 641 -0.87 -27.62 35.87
C ILE A 641 -1.57 -28.95 35.55
N MET A 642 -2.67 -29.25 36.24
CA MET A 642 -3.58 -30.33 35.86
C MET A 642 -4.73 -29.71 35.07
N VAL A 643 -4.88 -30.08 33.80
CA VAL A 643 -5.91 -29.54 32.93
C VAL A 643 -7.07 -30.52 32.85
N SER A 644 -8.29 -30.07 33.16
CA SER A 644 -9.52 -30.76 32.77
C SER A 644 -10.13 -30.11 31.52
N VAL A 645 -10.60 -30.89 30.55
CA VAL A 645 -11.28 -30.37 29.34
C VAL A 645 -12.67 -30.97 29.23
N THR A 646 -13.69 -30.12 29.11
CA THR A 646 -15.10 -30.49 29.07
C THR A 646 -15.79 -29.84 27.85
N PRO A 647 -16.35 -30.63 26.91
CA PRO A 647 -17.21 -30.08 25.87
C PRO A 647 -18.59 -29.74 26.44
N ALA A 648 -19.22 -28.68 25.93
CA ALA A 648 -20.58 -28.33 26.33
C ALA A 648 -21.59 -29.38 25.78
N PRO A 649 -22.54 -29.85 26.61
CA PRO A 649 -23.61 -30.72 26.14
C PRO A 649 -24.59 -29.95 25.25
N SER A 650 -24.97 -30.53 24.12
CA SER A 650 -26.06 -30.06 23.26
C SER A 650 -26.95 -31.23 22.85
N LEU A 651 -28.19 -30.92 22.44
CA LEU A 651 -29.10 -31.86 21.78
C LEU A 651 -28.86 -31.90 20.25
N ASP A 652 -28.15 -30.92 19.71
CA ASP A 652 -27.98 -30.71 18.27
C ASP A 652 -26.86 -31.56 17.65
N TYR A 653 -25.96 -32.07 18.49
CA TYR A 653 -24.83 -32.93 18.12
C TYR A 653 -24.52 -33.97 19.20
N THR A 654 -23.92 -35.09 18.82
CA THR A 654 -23.31 -36.05 19.74
C THR A 654 -21.79 -35.97 19.68
N LEU A 655 -21.13 -36.20 20.83
CA LEU A 655 -19.68 -36.29 20.96
C LEU A 655 -19.32 -37.62 21.63
N THR A 656 -18.47 -38.44 20.99
CA THR A 656 -17.91 -39.65 21.59
C THR A 656 -16.38 -39.55 21.62
N PRO A 657 -15.70 -39.78 22.77
CA PRO A 657 -14.25 -39.70 22.83
C PRO A 657 -13.59 -40.84 22.02
N LEU A 658 -12.48 -40.57 21.33
CA LEU A 658 -11.81 -41.60 20.50
C LEU A 658 -11.00 -42.65 21.28
N ASN A 659 -10.72 -42.41 22.56
CA ASN A 659 -10.00 -43.31 23.46
C ASN A 659 -10.53 -43.14 24.89
N ASP A 660 -10.09 -43.97 25.83
CA ASP A 660 -10.20 -43.75 27.29
C ASP A 660 -9.31 -42.57 27.75
N VAL A 661 -9.52 -41.40 27.17
CA VAL A 661 -8.87 -40.16 27.57
C VAL A 661 -9.50 -39.72 28.88
N GLN A 662 -8.76 -39.86 29.98
CA GLN A 662 -9.10 -39.17 31.21
C GLN A 662 -9.27 -37.68 30.88
N TYR A 663 -10.44 -37.12 31.20
CA TYR A 663 -10.75 -35.71 30.93
C TYR A 663 -9.77 -34.76 31.64
N SER A 664 -8.99 -35.25 32.62
CA SER A 664 -7.84 -34.60 33.25
C SER A 664 -6.49 -35.10 32.70
N SER A 665 -5.56 -34.18 32.38
CA SER A 665 -4.17 -34.50 32.03
C SER A 665 -3.19 -33.51 32.67
N CYS A 666 -2.06 -34.00 33.18
CA CYS A 666 -0.92 -33.14 33.51
C CYS A 666 -0.45 -32.38 32.26
N LEU A 667 -0.09 -31.11 32.43
CA LEU A 667 0.48 -30.26 31.40
C LEU A 667 1.56 -29.35 32.00
N CYS A 668 2.83 -29.71 31.79
CA CYS A 668 3.98 -28.94 32.28
C CYS A 668 4.35 -27.76 31.38
N ALA A 669 5.30 -26.93 31.84
CA ALA A 669 5.68 -25.67 31.20
C ALA A 669 6.09 -25.83 29.73
N ASN A 670 5.56 -24.96 28.86
CA ASN A 670 5.68 -25.01 27.39
C ASN A 670 5.09 -26.28 26.74
N GLY A 671 4.30 -27.06 27.48
CA GLY A 671 3.61 -28.24 26.99
C GLY A 671 2.32 -27.92 26.22
N ARG A 672 1.92 -28.82 25.33
CA ARG A 672 0.57 -28.85 24.71
C ARG A 672 -0.05 -30.23 24.77
N LYS A 673 -1.38 -30.30 24.91
CA LYS A 673 -2.17 -31.54 24.92
C LYS A 673 -3.39 -31.41 24.02
N THR A 674 -3.55 -32.30 23.06
CA THR A 674 -4.74 -32.38 22.21
C THR A 674 -5.69 -33.43 22.74
N PHE A 675 -6.98 -33.08 22.80
CA PHE A 675 -8.11 -33.94 23.11
C PHE A 675 -8.97 -34.07 21.83
N SER A 676 -9.44 -35.28 21.54
CA SER A 676 -10.20 -35.60 20.31
C SER A 676 -11.52 -36.29 20.61
N TRP A 677 -12.59 -35.83 19.98
CA TRP A 677 -13.92 -36.46 19.98
C TRP A 677 -14.39 -36.70 18.56
N THR A 678 -15.08 -37.82 18.33
CA THR A 678 -15.88 -38.04 17.13
C THR A 678 -17.18 -37.28 17.32
N MET A 679 -17.43 -36.29 16.47
CA MET A 679 -18.63 -35.46 16.50
C MET A 679 -19.56 -35.82 15.34
N ALA A 680 -20.85 -35.99 15.63
CA ALA A 680 -21.90 -36.21 14.64
C ALA A 680 -23.05 -35.20 14.82
N PRO A 681 -23.33 -34.33 13.82
CA PRO A 681 -24.39 -33.32 13.91
C PRO A 681 -25.75 -33.87 13.48
N SER A 682 -26.80 -33.49 14.21
CA SER A 682 -28.19 -33.91 14.00
C SER A 682 -29.07 -32.82 13.39
N VAL A 683 -28.85 -31.56 13.75
CA VAL A 683 -29.61 -30.40 13.26
C VAL A 683 -28.98 -29.80 11.98
N LEU A 684 -29.75 -29.05 11.18
CA LEU A 684 -29.30 -28.36 9.97
C LEU A 684 -29.17 -26.85 10.21
N GLY A 685 -28.21 -26.21 9.55
CA GLY A 685 -27.90 -24.78 9.75
C GLY A 685 -26.65 -24.55 10.59
N ASP A 686 -26.51 -23.36 11.17
CA ASP A 686 -25.34 -22.98 11.96
C ASP A 686 -25.37 -23.59 13.37
N LEU A 687 -24.29 -24.27 13.74
CA LEU A 687 -24.19 -25.08 14.95
C LEU A 687 -23.06 -24.57 15.86
N ASN A 688 -23.40 -24.03 17.03
CA ASN A 688 -22.40 -23.55 17.98
C ASN A 688 -21.77 -24.71 18.77
N VAL A 689 -20.49 -24.97 18.51
CA VAL A 689 -19.67 -25.94 19.24
C VAL A 689 -18.88 -25.20 20.31
N SER A 690 -19.03 -25.59 21.58
CA SER A 690 -18.34 -24.96 22.71
C SER A 690 -17.57 -25.98 23.54
N VAL A 691 -16.34 -25.65 23.91
CA VAL A 691 -15.46 -26.51 24.73
C VAL A 691 -14.70 -25.65 25.75
N SER A 692 -14.67 -26.12 27.00
CA SER A 692 -14.02 -25.46 28.12
C SER A 692 -12.78 -26.23 28.57
N ALA A 693 -11.71 -25.53 28.93
CA ALA A 693 -10.53 -26.10 29.58
C ALA A 693 -10.29 -25.38 30.92
N GLU A 694 -10.11 -26.15 32.00
CA GLU A 694 -9.91 -25.65 33.36
C GLU A 694 -8.59 -26.16 33.95
N ALA A 695 -7.81 -25.29 34.57
CA ALA A 695 -6.75 -25.67 35.49
C ALA A 695 -7.35 -26.08 36.86
N VAL A 696 -7.35 -27.38 37.14
CA VAL A 696 -7.92 -27.97 38.38
C VAL A 696 -6.85 -28.21 39.44
N GLN A 697 -7.23 -28.12 40.72
CA GLN A 697 -6.36 -28.49 41.83
C GLN A 697 -6.31 -30.02 41.97
N SER A 698 -5.11 -30.60 42.12
CA SER A 698 -4.94 -32.06 42.30
C SER A 698 -3.95 -32.38 43.42
N HIS A 699 -4.14 -33.54 44.05
CA HIS A 699 -3.20 -34.14 45.00
C HIS A 699 -2.16 -35.05 44.32
N THR A 700 -2.37 -35.44 43.07
CA THR A 700 -1.32 -36.08 42.25
C THR A 700 -0.34 -35.04 41.74
N ALA A 701 0.95 -35.23 42.03
CA ALA A 701 2.03 -34.43 41.49
C ALA A 701 2.22 -34.68 39.99
N CYS A 702 2.49 -33.62 39.23
CA CYS A 702 2.90 -33.72 37.82
C CYS A 702 4.43 -33.54 37.78
N ASP A 703 5.18 -34.49 37.22
CA ASP A 703 6.66 -34.52 37.20
C ASP A 703 7.31 -34.23 38.57
N ASN A 704 6.69 -34.75 39.64
CA ASN A 704 7.04 -34.56 41.06
C ASN A 704 6.84 -33.14 41.63
N GLU A 705 6.27 -32.19 40.87
CA GLU A 705 5.85 -30.89 41.38
C GLU A 705 4.39 -30.87 41.86
N ILE A 706 4.10 -30.01 42.83
CA ILE A 706 2.73 -29.72 43.28
C ILE A 706 2.02 -28.86 42.22
N VAL A 707 0.87 -29.34 41.75
CA VAL A 707 0.04 -28.67 40.75
C VAL A 707 -0.35 -27.26 41.20
N ASN A 708 -0.03 -26.27 40.36
CA ASN A 708 -0.37 -24.87 40.60
C ASN A 708 -1.64 -24.48 39.83
N VAL A 709 -2.57 -23.77 40.48
CA VAL A 709 -3.75 -23.19 39.81
C VAL A 709 -3.55 -21.67 39.69
N PRO A 710 -3.66 -21.07 38.48
CA PRO A 710 -3.55 -19.62 38.30
C PRO A 710 -4.82 -18.90 38.75
N GLU A 711 -4.68 -17.71 39.36
CA GLU A 711 -5.81 -16.91 39.84
C GLU A 711 -6.54 -16.15 38.71
N ARG A 712 -5.79 -15.66 37.72
CA ARG A 712 -6.31 -15.11 36.45
C ARG A 712 -6.25 -16.19 35.36
N GLY A 713 -7.30 -16.31 34.54
CA GLY A 713 -7.33 -17.23 33.41
C GLY A 713 -7.35 -18.72 33.77
N ARG A 714 -7.99 -19.10 34.89
CA ARG A 714 -8.13 -20.50 35.34
C ARG A 714 -8.94 -21.37 34.36
N ILE A 715 -9.95 -20.79 33.72
CA ILE A 715 -10.83 -21.46 32.76
C ILE A 715 -10.77 -20.67 31.46
N ASP A 716 -10.61 -21.39 30.35
CA ASP A 716 -10.77 -20.86 29.00
C ASP A 716 -11.93 -21.58 28.31
N THR A 717 -12.72 -20.89 27.49
CA THR A 717 -13.94 -21.44 26.88
C THR A 717 -14.11 -20.92 25.46
N VAL A 718 -13.84 -21.79 24.49
CA VAL A 718 -13.88 -21.42 23.06
C VAL A 718 -15.18 -21.92 22.45
N THR A 719 -15.93 -20.99 21.87
CA THR A 719 -17.15 -21.29 21.10
C THR A 719 -16.94 -20.92 19.64
N LYS A 720 -17.31 -21.80 18.71
CA LYS A 720 -17.22 -21.58 17.26
C LYS A 720 -18.44 -22.16 16.55
N SER A 721 -18.96 -21.45 15.54
CA SER A 721 -20.03 -21.96 14.68
C SER A 721 -19.49 -22.94 13.62
N LEU A 722 -20.29 -23.94 13.29
CA LEU A 722 -20.07 -24.98 12.28
C LEU A 722 -21.33 -25.13 11.41
N LEU A 723 -21.25 -24.89 10.10
CA LEU A 723 -22.41 -24.94 9.22
C LEU A 723 -22.75 -26.40 8.82
N VAL A 724 -23.92 -26.91 9.21
CA VAL A 724 -24.39 -28.27 8.88
C VAL A 724 -25.31 -28.27 7.65
N LYS A 725 -25.02 -29.16 6.69
CA LYS A 725 -25.68 -29.25 5.37
C LYS A 725 -26.34 -30.62 5.13
N VAL A 726 -27.29 -30.67 4.21
CA VAL A 726 -27.92 -31.93 3.76
C VAL A 726 -26.99 -32.68 2.79
N CYS A 727 -26.83 -33.99 2.99
CA CYS A 727 -25.96 -34.85 2.17
C CYS A 727 -26.47 -35.05 0.73
N LYS A 728 -27.77 -35.33 0.60
CA LYS A 728 -28.35 -35.91 -0.60
C LYS A 728 -29.17 -34.89 -1.37
N GLY A 729 -28.75 -34.66 -2.60
CA GLY A 729 -29.55 -34.04 -3.64
C GLY A 729 -29.07 -32.67 -4.10
N THR A 730 -29.49 -32.31 -5.31
CA THR A 730 -29.35 -30.97 -5.90
C THR A 730 -30.63 -30.19 -5.62
N GLU A 731 -30.49 -28.97 -5.11
CA GLU A 731 -31.63 -28.07 -4.91
C GLU A 731 -32.25 -27.67 -6.25
N LYS A 732 -33.57 -27.72 -6.30
CA LYS A 732 -34.45 -27.27 -7.37
C LYS A 732 -35.42 -26.25 -6.80
N THR A 733 -35.97 -25.43 -7.69
CA THR A 733 -36.93 -24.40 -7.31
C THR A 733 -37.83 -24.12 -8.50
N ASP A 734 -39.13 -24.38 -8.34
CA ASP A 734 -40.15 -24.03 -9.30
C ASP A 734 -40.82 -22.73 -8.86
N THR A 735 -40.98 -21.78 -9.79
CA THR A 735 -41.45 -20.42 -9.48
C THR A 735 -42.63 -20.02 -10.35
N TYR A 736 -43.72 -19.61 -9.71
CA TYR A 736 -44.93 -19.13 -10.36
C TYR A 736 -45.11 -17.65 -10.05
N ASN A 737 -45.07 -16.79 -11.07
CA ASN A 737 -45.04 -15.34 -10.91
C ASN A 737 -46.23 -14.67 -11.60
N TRP A 738 -46.77 -13.61 -11.00
CA TRP A 738 -47.85 -12.80 -11.57
C TRP A 738 -47.61 -11.31 -11.33
N LEU A 739 -47.81 -10.50 -12.37
CA LEU A 739 -48.01 -9.07 -12.27
C LEU A 739 -49.50 -8.76 -12.44
N LEU A 740 -50.13 -8.26 -11.37
CA LEU A 740 -51.56 -7.99 -11.30
C LEU A 740 -51.78 -6.50 -11.01
N CYS A 741 -52.29 -5.77 -12.00
CA CYS A 741 -52.57 -4.35 -11.94
C CYS A 741 -54.09 -4.11 -11.98
N PRO A 742 -54.80 -4.18 -10.84
CA PRO A 742 -56.23 -3.90 -10.79
C PRO A 742 -56.49 -2.42 -11.08
N THR A 743 -57.39 -2.14 -12.04
CA THR A 743 -57.89 -0.78 -12.31
C THR A 743 -59.28 -0.60 -11.68
N GLY A 744 -59.39 -0.90 -10.37
CA GLY A 744 -60.64 -0.93 -9.62
C GLY A 744 -61.36 -2.29 -9.61
N GLU A 745 -61.14 -3.12 -10.63
CA GLU A 745 -61.64 -4.51 -10.68
C GLU A 745 -60.79 -5.46 -9.83
N THR A 746 -61.36 -6.60 -9.43
CA THR A 746 -60.63 -7.65 -8.68
C THR A 746 -60.06 -8.67 -9.66
N LEU A 747 -58.75 -8.91 -9.59
CA LEU A 747 -58.04 -9.88 -10.42
C LEU A 747 -57.76 -11.17 -9.64
N THR A 748 -58.01 -12.33 -10.24
CA THR A 748 -57.82 -13.65 -9.62
C THR A 748 -56.97 -14.56 -10.49
N GLU A 749 -55.95 -15.18 -9.91
CA GLU A 749 -55.08 -16.19 -10.53
C GLU A 749 -55.05 -17.45 -9.64
N LYS A 750 -54.75 -18.61 -10.24
CA LYS A 750 -54.76 -19.91 -9.54
C LYS A 750 -53.58 -20.78 -9.98
N VAL A 751 -52.97 -21.45 -9.02
CA VAL A 751 -51.85 -22.40 -9.24
C VAL A 751 -52.14 -23.71 -8.53
N GLU A 752 -51.57 -24.79 -9.06
CA GLU A 752 -51.62 -26.12 -8.48
C GLU A 752 -50.18 -26.62 -8.37
N LEU A 753 -49.78 -27.04 -7.17
CA LEU A 753 -48.42 -27.43 -6.83
C LEU A 753 -48.37 -28.94 -6.56
N GLN A 754 -47.37 -29.60 -7.13
CA GLN A 754 -47.19 -31.06 -7.07
C GLN A 754 -45.69 -31.35 -6.94
N LEU A 755 -45.30 -32.22 -6.01
CA LEU A 755 -43.91 -32.58 -5.78
C LEU A 755 -43.46 -33.72 -6.72
N PRO A 756 -42.24 -33.67 -7.28
CA PRO A 756 -41.67 -34.80 -8.00
C PRO A 756 -41.54 -36.06 -7.14
N LYS A 757 -41.78 -37.24 -7.71
CA LYS A 757 -41.71 -38.55 -7.01
C LYS A 757 -40.32 -38.93 -6.48
N ASN A 758 -39.31 -38.10 -6.74
CA ASN A 758 -37.92 -38.28 -6.31
C ASN A 758 -37.43 -37.10 -5.46
N VAL A 759 -38.30 -36.41 -4.73
CA VAL A 759 -37.90 -35.43 -3.71
C VAL A 759 -37.22 -36.14 -2.52
N VAL A 760 -36.30 -35.45 -1.85
CA VAL A 760 -35.69 -35.90 -0.59
C VAL A 760 -36.55 -35.45 0.59
N ASP A 761 -37.00 -36.38 1.43
CA ASP A 761 -37.92 -36.13 2.54
C ASP A 761 -37.49 -34.96 3.44
N GLY A 762 -38.40 -34.00 3.65
CA GLY A 762 -38.15 -32.81 4.49
C GLY A 762 -37.15 -31.81 3.90
N SER A 763 -36.97 -31.81 2.57
CA SER A 763 -36.25 -30.74 1.84
C SER A 763 -37.18 -29.75 1.14
N ASP A 764 -38.46 -30.08 1.05
CA ASP A 764 -39.52 -29.27 0.46
C ASP A 764 -39.90 -28.08 1.37
N ARG A 765 -40.06 -26.91 0.76
CA ARG A 765 -40.52 -25.67 1.42
C ARG A 765 -41.12 -24.71 0.41
N ILE A 766 -42.21 -24.04 0.77
CA ILE A 766 -42.80 -22.96 -0.03
C ILE A 766 -42.54 -21.61 0.62
N SER A 767 -42.12 -20.64 -0.21
CA SER A 767 -42.25 -19.22 0.08
C SER A 767 -43.32 -18.57 -0.82
N LEU A 768 -44.21 -17.80 -0.21
CA LEU A 768 -45.07 -16.83 -0.88
C LEU A 768 -44.48 -15.44 -0.66
N SER A 769 -44.45 -14.62 -1.71
CA SER A 769 -43.94 -13.26 -1.60
C SER A 769 -44.71 -12.24 -2.44
N VAL A 770 -44.93 -11.06 -1.86
CA VAL A 770 -45.74 -9.96 -2.41
C VAL A 770 -44.96 -8.64 -2.38
N LEU A 771 -45.08 -7.87 -3.46
CA LEU A 771 -44.41 -6.59 -3.71
C LEU A 771 -45.32 -5.63 -4.47
N GLY A 772 -45.04 -4.32 -4.41
CA GLY A 772 -45.70 -3.30 -5.22
C GLY A 772 -44.95 -2.87 -6.48
N ASP A 773 -43.87 -3.57 -6.84
CA ASP A 773 -43.01 -3.23 -7.98
C ASP A 773 -42.50 -4.45 -8.76
N ILE A 774 -42.20 -4.25 -10.05
CA ILE A 774 -41.76 -5.28 -11.01
C ILE A 774 -40.28 -5.70 -10.83
N LEU A 775 -39.42 -4.82 -10.31
CA LEU A 775 -38.04 -5.10 -9.92
C LEU A 775 -37.87 -5.27 -8.40
N GLY A 776 -38.96 -5.09 -7.63
CA GLY A 776 -39.03 -5.38 -6.19
C GLY A 776 -38.46 -6.74 -5.77
N ARG A 777 -38.48 -7.74 -6.68
CA ARG A 777 -37.95 -9.10 -6.45
C ARG A 777 -36.43 -9.14 -6.39
N ALA A 778 -35.80 -8.44 -7.32
CA ALA A 778 -34.38 -8.19 -7.29
C ALA A 778 -34.03 -7.39 -6.02
N LEU A 779 -34.83 -6.36 -5.72
CA LEU A 779 -34.65 -5.44 -4.57
C LEU A 779 -34.89 -6.07 -3.19
N LYS A 780 -35.39 -7.32 -3.09
CA LYS A 780 -35.53 -8.09 -1.83
C LYS A 780 -34.28 -8.00 -0.95
N ASN A 781 -33.13 -8.24 -1.57
CA ASN A 781 -31.85 -8.39 -0.90
C ASN A 781 -30.93 -7.25 -1.32
N LEU A 782 -31.12 -6.01 -0.88
CA LEU A 782 -30.13 -4.94 -1.13
C LEU A 782 -28.71 -5.30 -0.62
N ASP A 783 -28.61 -6.31 0.26
CA ASP A 783 -27.34 -6.92 0.66
C ASP A 783 -26.77 -8.03 -0.24
N GLY A 784 -27.58 -8.65 -1.11
CA GLY A 784 -27.17 -9.72 -2.05
C GLY A 784 -27.55 -9.51 -3.53
N LEU A 785 -28.21 -8.39 -3.85
CA LEU A 785 -28.55 -7.92 -5.20
C LEU A 785 -27.41 -7.13 -5.80
N LEU A 786 -26.96 -6.13 -5.03
CA LEU A 786 -25.71 -5.43 -5.26
C LEU A 786 -24.60 -6.44 -4.97
N GLN A 787 -24.28 -7.27 -5.96
CA GLN A 787 -23.23 -8.27 -5.82
C GLN A 787 -21.89 -7.60 -6.08
N MET A 788 -20.95 -7.75 -5.14
CA MET A 788 -19.57 -7.31 -5.33
C MET A 788 -19.01 -8.05 -6.56
N PRO A 789 -18.60 -7.35 -7.64
CA PRO A 789 -18.15 -8.02 -8.84
C PRO A 789 -16.88 -8.84 -8.59
N TYR A 790 -16.92 -10.13 -8.95
CA TYR A 790 -15.86 -11.11 -8.67
C TYR A 790 -15.58 -12.04 -9.86
N GLY A 791 -14.46 -12.77 -9.78
CA GLY A 791 -13.98 -13.66 -10.84
C GLY A 791 -13.35 -12.91 -12.01
N CYS A 792 -13.10 -13.64 -13.10
CA CYS A 792 -12.40 -13.15 -14.30
C CYS A 792 -13.22 -12.12 -15.10
N GLY A 793 -12.65 -11.51 -16.15
CA GLY A 793 -13.25 -10.37 -16.86
C GLY A 793 -14.62 -10.60 -17.50
N GLU A 794 -15.02 -11.86 -17.70
CA GLU A 794 -16.39 -12.26 -18.01
C GLU A 794 -17.29 -12.19 -16.76
N GLN A 795 -16.91 -12.88 -15.68
CA GLN A 795 -17.68 -12.98 -14.44
C GLN A 795 -17.82 -11.62 -13.72
N ASN A 796 -16.78 -10.79 -13.77
CA ASN A 796 -16.82 -9.43 -13.25
C ASN A 796 -17.88 -8.58 -13.96
N MET A 797 -17.90 -8.57 -15.30
CA MET A 797 -18.91 -7.83 -16.06
C MET A 797 -20.32 -8.39 -15.89
N ALA A 798 -20.46 -9.71 -15.70
CA ALA A 798 -21.74 -10.35 -15.43
C ALA A 798 -22.42 -9.88 -14.13
N LEU A 799 -21.63 -9.35 -13.19
CA LEU A 799 -22.09 -8.83 -11.89
C LEU A 799 -22.12 -7.31 -11.87
N LEU A 800 -21.18 -6.65 -12.57
CA LEU A 800 -21.12 -5.19 -12.68
C LEU A 800 -22.30 -4.62 -13.49
N ALA A 801 -22.68 -5.25 -14.60
CA ALA A 801 -23.73 -4.71 -15.47
C ALA A 801 -25.13 -4.63 -14.81
N PRO A 802 -25.65 -5.67 -14.13
CA PRO A 802 -26.92 -5.57 -13.40
C PRO A 802 -26.95 -4.43 -12.37
N ASN A 803 -25.88 -4.26 -11.59
CA ASN A 803 -25.78 -3.22 -10.55
C ASN A 803 -26.02 -1.80 -11.11
N ILE A 804 -25.63 -1.54 -12.36
CA ILE A 804 -25.79 -0.24 -13.03
C ILE A 804 -27.27 0.00 -13.40
N TYR A 805 -27.93 -0.97 -14.04
CA TYR A 805 -29.34 -0.83 -14.44
C TYR A 805 -30.29 -0.79 -13.22
N ILE A 806 -29.93 -1.46 -12.13
CA ILE A 806 -30.66 -1.37 -10.84
C ILE A 806 -30.54 0.03 -10.24
N LEU A 807 -29.36 0.65 -10.28
CA LEU A 807 -29.18 2.03 -9.86
C LEU A 807 -29.92 3.03 -10.76
N GLU A 808 -29.95 2.78 -12.07
CA GLU A 808 -30.72 3.58 -13.03
C GLU A 808 -32.23 3.49 -12.77
N TYR A 809 -32.76 2.28 -12.54
CA TYR A 809 -34.12 2.08 -12.07
C TYR A 809 -34.40 2.87 -10.77
N LEU A 810 -33.59 2.70 -9.73
CA LEU A 810 -33.81 3.34 -8.42
C LEU A 810 -33.73 4.87 -8.49
N ARG A 811 -32.83 5.41 -9.31
CA ARG A 811 -32.72 6.86 -9.58
C ARG A 811 -33.98 7.36 -10.28
N ASN A 812 -34.39 6.71 -11.35
CA ASN A 812 -35.44 7.20 -12.24
C ASN A 812 -36.86 6.97 -11.68
N THR A 813 -37.01 6.18 -10.61
CA THR A 813 -38.27 5.94 -9.89
C THR A 813 -38.33 6.62 -8.50
N GLU A 814 -37.44 7.59 -8.25
CA GLU A 814 -37.33 8.39 -7.01
C GLU A 814 -37.11 7.55 -5.73
N GLN A 815 -36.48 6.37 -5.84
CA GLN A 815 -36.37 5.36 -4.78
C GLN A 815 -34.92 5.14 -4.27
N LEU A 816 -33.93 5.78 -4.86
CA LEU A 816 -32.52 5.64 -4.48
C LEU A 816 -32.19 6.36 -3.15
N THR A 817 -32.06 5.61 -2.06
CA THR A 817 -31.59 6.17 -0.77
C THR A 817 -30.07 6.37 -0.75
N PRO A 818 -29.53 7.29 0.10
CA PRO A 818 -28.09 7.54 0.20
C PRO A 818 -27.28 6.29 0.56
N ALA A 819 -27.74 5.48 1.52
CA ALA A 819 -27.04 4.27 1.94
C ALA A 819 -26.92 3.23 0.81
N ILE A 820 -27.97 3.08 -0.02
CA ILE A 820 -27.93 2.21 -1.20
C ILE A 820 -26.94 2.77 -2.24
N ARG A 821 -26.99 4.09 -2.49
CA ARG A 821 -26.09 4.78 -3.42
C ARG A 821 -24.62 4.61 -3.03
N ASP A 822 -24.26 4.83 -1.77
CA ASP A 822 -22.88 4.73 -1.30
C ASP A 822 -22.35 3.29 -1.36
N LYS A 823 -23.21 2.31 -1.06
CA LYS A 823 -22.86 0.88 -1.18
C LYS A 823 -22.68 0.47 -2.64
N ALA A 824 -23.62 0.84 -3.51
CA ALA A 824 -23.57 0.52 -4.92
C ALA A 824 -22.37 1.19 -5.61
N ASN A 825 -22.09 2.46 -5.30
CA ASN A 825 -20.90 3.17 -5.78
C ASN A 825 -19.61 2.43 -5.44
N LYS A 826 -19.44 1.93 -4.20
CA LYS A 826 -18.28 1.11 -3.81
C LYS A 826 -18.13 -0.14 -4.69
N PHE A 827 -19.23 -0.82 -5.02
CA PHE A 827 -19.19 -2.02 -5.87
C PHE A 827 -19.01 -1.71 -7.36
N LEU A 828 -19.56 -0.59 -7.86
CA LEU A 828 -19.27 -0.11 -9.21
C LEU A 828 -17.78 0.26 -9.35
N THR A 829 -17.22 1.02 -8.41
CA THR A 829 -15.78 1.37 -8.42
C THR A 829 -14.90 0.12 -8.31
N SER A 830 -15.22 -0.82 -7.43
CA SER A 830 -14.47 -2.08 -7.30
C SER A 830 -14.55 -2.93 -8.58
N GLY A 831 -15.70 -3.00 -9.24
CA GLY A 831 -15.88 -3.76 -10.48
C GLY A 831 -15.22 -3.08 -11.69
N TYR A 832 -15.23 -1.75 -11.74
CA TYR A 832 -14.48 -0.95 -12.72
C TYR A 832 -12.98 -1.19 -12.59
N GLN A 833 -12.41 -0.98 -11.39
CA GLN A 833 -10.99 -1.24 -11.11
C GLN A 833 -10.60 -2.69 -11.42
N ARG A 834 -11.46 -3.65 -11.05
CA ARG A 834 -11.26 -5.08 -11.38
C ARG A 834 -11.24 -5.33 -12.88
N GLN A 835 -12.10 -4.68 -13.66
CA GLN A 835 -12.14 -4.89 -15.11
C GLN A 835 -10.90 -4.36 -15.82
N LEU A 836 -10.29 -3.27 -15.32
CA LEU A 836 -9.04 -2.72 -15.84
C LEU A 836 -7.88 -3.73 -15.77
N ASN A 837 -7.88 -4.67 -14.81
CA ASN A 837 -6.91 -5.77 -14.76
C ASN A 837 -6.97 -6.69 -16.00
N TYR A 838 -8.07 -6.64 -16.77
CA TYR A 838 -8.26 -7.44 -17.97
C TYR A 838 -8.21 -6.61 -19.27
N LYS A 839 -7.86 -5.32 -19.17
CA LYS A 839 -7.56 -4.45 -20.32
C LYS A 839 -6.14 -4.72 -20.84
N HIS A 840 -5.98 -4.69 -22.15
CA HIS A 840 -4.70 -4.81 -22.86
C HIS A 840 -4.13 -3.42 -23.18
N PHE A 841 -2.83 -3.35 -23.47
CA PHE A 841 -2.14 -2.08 -23.79
C PHE A 841 -2.69 -1.40 -25.07
N ASP A 842 -3.28 -2.17 -25.99
CA ASP A 842 -3.88 -1.68 -27.24
C ASP A 842 -5.31 -1.14 -27.07
N GLY A 843 -5.92 -1.27 -25.89
CA GLY A 843 -7.29 -0.84 -25.60
C GLY A 843 -8.30 -1.99 -25.49
N ALA A 844 -7.96 -3.22 -25.89
CA ALA A 844 -8.88 -4.35 -25.85
C ALA A 844 -9.19 -4.86 -24.42
N TYR A 845 -10.27 -5.63 -24.26
CA TYR A 845 -10.47 -6.51 -23.11
C TYR A 845 -10.46 -7.99 -23.52
N SER A 846 -9.88 -8.86 -22.69
CA SER A 846 -10.01 -10.33 -22.82
C SER A 846 -10.49 -10.98 -21.52
N THR A 847 -10.91 -12.24 -21.58
CA THR A 847 -11.44 -12.98 -20.42
C THR A 847 -10.47 -13.05 -19.23
N PHE A 848 -9.16 -12.97 -19.48
CA PHE A 848 -8.09 -13.20 -18.49
C PHE A 848 -6.99 -12.11 -18.49
N GLY A 849 -7.16 -11.01 -19.22
CA GLY A 849 -6.13 -9.96 -19.35
C GLY A 849 -4.88 -10.35 -20.17
N GLN A 850 -4.89 -11.54 -20.76
CA GLN A 850 -3.87 -12.06 -21.67
C GLN A 850 -4.52 -12.76 -22.88
N GLY A 851 -3.73 -13.12 -23.88
CA GLY A 851 -4.22 -13.69 -25.15
C GLY A 851 -4.69 -12.61 -26.12
N SER A 852 -5.61 -12.95 -27.03
CA SER A 852 -6.20 -11.99 -27.97
C SER A 852 -7.35 -11.19 -27.36
N GLY A 853 -7.45 -9.92 -27.74
CA GLY A 853 -8.57 -9.03 -27.44
C GLY A 853 -9.90 -9.56 -28.03
N ASN A 854 -11.02 -9.27 -27.37
CA ASN A 854 -12.33 -9.78 -27.74
C ASN A 854 -13.29 -8.63 -28.09
N THR A 855 -13.79 -8.60 -29.33
CA THR A 855 -14.62 -7.47 -29.82
C THR A 855 -15.97 -7.36 -29.12
N TRP A 856 -16.63 -8.48 -28.84
CA TRP A 856 -17.90 -8.46 -28.10
C TRP A 856 -17.71 -8.02 -26.64
N LEU A 857 -16.69 -8.56 -25.94
CA LEU A 857 -16.43 -8.20 -24.55
C LEU A 857 -16.02 -6.73 -24.40
N THR A 858 -15.16 -6.23 -25.30
CA THR A 858 -14.73 -4.82 -25.31
C THR A 858 -15.91 -3.88 -25.50
N ALA A 859 -16.84 -4.19 -26.42
CA ALA A 859 -18.06 -3.41 -26.61
C ALA A 859 -19.02 -3.48 -25.40
N PHE A 860 -19.17 -4.66 -24.78
CA PHE A 860 -20.00 -4.80 -23.58
C PHE A 860 -19.43 -4.05 -22.36
N VAL A 861 -18.11 -4.03 -22.20
CA VAL A 861 -17.41 -3.20 -21.19
C VAL A 861 -17.66 -1.72 -21.47
N LEU A 862 -17.43 -1.25 -22.70
CA LEU A 862 -17.63 0.15 -23.11
C LEU A 862 -19.07 0.62 -22.85
N ARG A 863 -20.06 -0.17 -23.30
CA ARG A 863 -21.50 0.07 -23.07
C ARG A 863 -21.81 0.24 -21.58
N SER A 864 -21.35 -0.71 -20.77
CA SER A 864 -21.59 -0.72 -19.32
C SER A 864 -20.93 0.46 -18.62
N PHE A 865 -19.67 0.76 -18.96
CA PHE A 865 -18.92 1.87 -18.38
C PHE A 865 -19.57 3.23 -18.68
N GLY A 866 -20.07 3.45 -19.90
CA GLY A 866 -20.77 4.69 -20.22
C GLY A 866 -22.06 4.90 -19.43
N LYS A 867 -22.83 3.84 -19.14
CA LYS A 867 -23.98 3.93 -18.22
C LYS A 867 -23.51 4.21 -16.77
N ALA A 868 -22.41 3.59 -16.34
CA ALA A 868 -21.82 3.77 -15.01
C ALA A 868 -21.22 5.18 -14.76
N GLN A 869 -20.81 5.92 -15.80
CA GLN A 869 -20.37 7.33 -15.69
C GLN A 869 -21.41 8.24 -15.01
N SER A 870 -22.70 7.87 -15.05
CA SER A 870 -23.78 8.60 -14.37
C SER A 870 -23.89 8.34 -12.85
N PHE A 871 -22.98 7.52 -12.29
CA PHE A 871 -22.91 7.17 -10.87
C PHE A 871 -21.50 7.26 -10.26
N ILE A 872 -20.47 6.86 -11.02
CA ILE A 872 -19.06 6.85 -10.60
C ILE A 872 -18.16 7.55 -11.63
N TYR A 873 -17.01 8.07 -11.17
CA TYR A 873 -15.97 8.54 -12.09
C TYR A 873 -15.33 7.36 -12.84
N ILE A 874 -15.24 7.51 -14.16
CA ILE A 874 -14.56 6.59 -15.08
C ILE A 874 -13.69 7.46 -15.97
N ASP A 875 -12.39 7.17 -16.02
CA ASP A 875 -11.41 7.93 -16.79
C ASP A 875 -11.74 7.91 -18.30
N PRO A 876 -12.01 9.07 -18.93
CA PRO A 876 -12.34 9.14 -20.35
C PRO A 876 -11.26 8.55 -21.27
N ALA A 877 -9.97 8.63 -20.90
CA ALA A 877 -8.91 8.04 -21.70
C ALA A 877 -9.10 6.52 -21.85
N GLN A 878 -9.50 5.85 -20.75
CA GLN A 878 -9.72 4.41 -20.76
C GLN A 878 -10.85 3.98 -21.71
N MET A 879 -11.84 4.86 -21.91
CA MET A 879 -12.94 4.68 -22.86
C MET A 879 -12.45 4.91 -24.30
N THR A 880 -11.75 6.03 -24.55
CA THR A 880 -11.23 6.38 -25.88
C THR A 880 -10.33 5.29 -26.46
N ASP A 881 -9.39 4.75 -25.67
CA ASP A 881 -8.52 3.65 -26.12
C ASP A 881 -9.33 2.45 -26.64
N SER A 882 -10.35 2.04 -25.88
CA SER A 882 -11.20 0.88 -26.20
C SER A 882 -12.17 1.16 -27.36
N THR A 883 -12.61 2.41 -27.52
CA THR A 883 -13.39 2.85 -28.69
C THR A 883 -12.53 2.79 -29.95
N SER A 884 -11.36 3.43 -29.97
CA SER A 884 -10.48 3.42 -31.15
C SER A 884 -9.88 2.05 -31.46
N TRP A 885 -9.73 1.18 -30.46
CA TRP A 885 -9.47 -0.23 -30.71
C TRP A 885 -10.63 -0.90 -31.48
N LEU A 886 -11.89 -0.70 -31.06
CA LEU A 886 -13.05 -1.25 -31.78
C LEU A 886 -13.18 -0.68 -33.20
N GLU A 887 -12.97 0.63 -33.39
CA GLU A 887 -12.94 1.30 -34.70
C GLU A 887 -11.94 0.61 -35.65
N SER A 888 -10.75 0.28 -35.15
CA SER A 888 -9.72 -0.43 -35.93
C SER A 888 -10.08 -1.87 -36.34
N GLN A 889 -11.14 -2.46 -35.76
CA GLN A 889 -11.67 -3.78 -36.14
C GLN A 889 -12.86 -3.72 -37.11
N GLN A 890 -13.17 -2.55 -37.68
CA GLN A 890 -14.17 -2.42 -38.73
C GLN A 890 -13.61 -2.88 -40.10
N GLY A 891 -14.33 -3.77 -40.78
CA GLY A 891 -13.99 -4.26 -42.11
C GLY A 891 -14.36 -3.28 -43.23
N LYS A 892 -13.82 -3.50 -44.43
CA LYS A 892 -14.03 -2.65 -45.63
C LYS A 892 -15.50 -2.48 -46.08
N HIS A 893 -16.41 -3.29 -45.53
CA HIS A 893 -17.85 -3.23 -45.81
C HIS A 893 -18.67 -2.62 -44.64
N GLY A 894 -18.01 -2.03 -43.64
CA GLY A 894 -18.64 -1.38 -42.48
C GLY A 894 -19.01 -2.32 -41.33
N CYS A 895 -19.05 -3.63 -41.57
CA CYS A 895 -19.28 -4.65 -40.54
C CYS A 895 -18.04 -4.84 -39.66
N PHE A 896 -18.22 -5.17 -38.37
CA PHE A 896 -17.11 -5.43 -37.42
C PHE A 896 -16.68 -6.90 -37.42
N VAL A 897 -15.37 -7.14 -37.40
CA VAL A 897 -14.79 -8.50 -37.44
C VAL A 897 -14.91 -9.20 -36.08
N ARG A 898 -15.28 -10.48 -36.09
CA ARG A 898 -15.41 -11.28 -34.85
C ARG A 898 -14.06 -11.81 -34.35
N LEU A 899 -13.41 -11.05 -33.46
CA LEU A 899 -12.14 -11.42 -32.82
C LEU A 899 -12.28 -11.84 -31.36
N GLY A 900 -11.32 -12.66 -30.92
CA GLY A 900 -11.24 -13.24 -29.58
C GLY A 900 -12.16 -14.45 -29.38
N LYS A 901 -11.95 -15.18 -28.28
CA LYS A 901 -12.80 -16.29 -27.84
C LYS A 901 -13.41 -15.96 -26.48
N LEU A 902 -14.74 -15.96 -26.38
CA LEU A 902 -15.41 -16.00 -25.07
C LEU A 902 -15.43 -17.44 -24.57
N PHE A 903 -15.34 -17.59 -23.25
CA PHE A 903 -15.43 -18.87 -22.57
C PHE A 903 -16.80 -19.09 -21.91
N ASN A 904 -17.57 -18.03 -21.69
CA ASN A 904 -18.96 -18.05 -21.26
C ASN A 904 -19.91 -17.51 -22.35
N ASN A 905 -20.34 -18.36 -23.28
CA ASN A 905 -21.30 -17.97 -24.33
C ASN A 905 -22.66 -17.50 -23.77
N ARG A 906 -23.02 -17.82 -22.51
CA ARG A 906 -24.24 -17.30 -21.84
C ARG A 906 -24.20 -15.79 -21.56
N MET A 907 -23.05 -15.15 -21.74
CA MET A 907 -22.95 -13.68 -21.78
C MET A 907 -23.16 -13.12 -23.18
N LYS A 908 -22.82 -13.88 -24.23
CA LYS A 908 -22.90 -13.41 -25.62
C LYS A 908 -24.33 -13.38 -26.15
N GLY A 909 -25.24 -14.16 -25.54
CA GLY A 909 -26.64 -14.23 -25.93
C GLY A 909 -26.84 -14.85 -27.31
N GLY A 910 -27.82 -14.34 -28.06
CA GLY A 910 -28.05 -14.70 -29.47
C GLY A 910 -26.95 -14.23 -30.45
N VAL A 911 -26.07 -13.30 -30.04
CA VAL A 911 -25.00 -12.78 -30.93
C VAL A 911 -24.05 -13.93 -31.30
N THR A 912 -23.96 -14.26 -32.58
CA THR A 912 -23.24 -15.46 -33.07
C THR A 912 -22.40 -15.16 -34.31
N ASP A 913 -23.04 -14.63 -35.35
CA ASP A 913 -22.45 -14.13 -36.60
C ASP A 913 -21.84 -12.71 -36.48
N GLU A 914 -21.45 -12.12 -37.62
CA GLU A 914 -20.88 -10.77 -37.71
C GLU A 914 -21.95 -9.65 -37.82
N VAL A 915 -23.17 -9.97 -38.27
CA VAL A 915 -24.28 -9.01 -38.40
C VAL A 915 -24.83 -8.66 -37.03
N THR A 916 -25.13 -9.66 -36.22
CA THR A 916 -25.53 -9.53 -34.81
C THR A 916 -24.43 -8.88 -33.96
N LEU A 917 -23.16 -9.17 -34.24
CA LEU A 917 -22.03 -8.50 -33.57
C LEU A 917 -21.97 -7.02 -33.95
N THR A 918 -22.10 -6.70 -35.24
CA THR A 918 -22.12 -5.32 -35.74
C THR A 918 -23.29 -4.54 -35.17
N ALA A 919 -24.49 -5.13 -35.11
CA ALA A 919 -25.68 -4.52 -34.51
C ALA A 919 -25.49 -4.25 -33.02
N TYR A 920 -24.88 -5.19 -32.29
CA TYR A 920 -24.57 -5.01 -30.86
C TYR A 920 -23.54 -3.91 -30.60
N ILE A 921 -22.48 -3.82 -31.41
CA ILE A 921 -21.46 -2.75 -31.29
C ILE A 921 -22.07 -1.38 -31.65
N THR A 922 -22.83 -1.32 -32.74
CA THR A 922 -23.53 -0.10 -33.20
C THR A 922 -24.52 0.39 -32.14
N ALA A 923 -25.36 -0.49 -31.58
CA ALA A 923 -26.27 -0.15 -30.48
C ALA A 923 -25.51 0.30 -29.22
N SER A 924 -24.37 -0.32 -28.92
CA SER A 924 -23.51 0.07 -27.80
C SER A 924 -22.94 1.48 -27.98
N MET A 925 -22.49 1.84 -29.18
CA MET A 925 -21.98 3.18 -29.51
C MET A 925 -23.09 4.24 -29.51
N LEU A 926 -24.27 3.93 -30.04
CA LEU A 926 -25.44 4.84 -30.00
C LEU A 926 -25.95 5.06 -28.56
N GLU A 927 -25.90 4.04 -27.69
CA GLU A 927 -26.20 4.18 -26.26
C GLU A 927 -25.23 5.09 -25.48
N LEU A 928 -24.11 5.50 -26.08
CA LEU A 928 -23.13 6.45 -25.57
C LEU A 928 -23.32 7.87 -26.15
N ASN A 929 -24.39 8.11 -26.92
CA ASN A 929 -24.67 9.34 -27.65
C ASN A 929 -23.63 9.71 -28.72
N MET A 930 -22.92 8.72 -29.29
CA MET A 930 -22.05 8.94 -30.45
C MET A 930 -22.90 9.33 -31.68
N SER A 931 -22.42 10.28 -32.49
CA SER A 931 -23.19 10.85 -33.60
C SER A 931 -23.39 9.86 -34.75
N VAL A 932 -24.62 9.76 -35.27
CA VAL A 932 -24.94 8.99 -36.50
C VAL A 932 -24.17 9.49 -37.73
N SER A 933 -23.65 10.72 -37.70
CA SER A 933 -22.77 11.29 -38.74
C SER A 933 -21.30 10.84 -38.63
N ASP A 934 -20.92 10.06 -37.62
CA ASP A 934 -19.58 9.51 -37.51
C ASP A 934 -19.31 8.47 -38.63
N PRO A 935 -18.13 8.48 -39.30
CA PRO A 935 -17.83 7.55 -40.39
C PRO A 935 -17.97 6.07 -40.01
N VAL A 936 -17.62 5.69 -38.78
CA VAL A 936 -17.65 4.31 -38.30
C VAL A 936 -19.10 3.86 -38.08
N LEU A 937 -19.92 4.70 -37.43
CA LEU A 937 -21.36 4.42 -37.26
C LEU A 937 -22.11 4.43 -38.59
N TYR A 938 -21.82 5.37 -39.49
CA TYR A 938 -22.42 5.41 -40.82
C TYR A 938 -22.08 4.14 -41.62
N GLY A 939 -20.80 3.71 -41.58
CA GLY A 939 -20.37 2.45 -42.18
C GLY A 939 -21.08 1.23 -41.58
N SER A 940 -21.22 1.16 -40.26
CA SER A 940 -21.87 0.02 -39.61
C SER A 940 -23.38 -0.02 -39.90
N LEU A 941 -24.08 1.11 -39.86
CA LEU A 941 -25.49 1.20 -40.24
C LEU A 941 -25.70 0.83 -41.72
N SER A 942 -24.78 1.21 -42.61
CA SER A 942 -24.82 0.79 -44.03
C SER A 942 -24.57 -0.71 -44.22
N CYS A 943 -23.76 -1.36 -43.37
CA CYS A 943 -23.67 -2.83 -43.34
C CYS A 943 -25.02 -3.44 -42.93
N LEU A 944 -25.57 -3.00 -41.80
CA LEU A 944 -26.80 -3.56 -41.22
C LEU A 944 -28.03 -3.37 -42.13
N LYS A 945 -28.13 -2.26 -42.86
CA LYS A 945 -29.24 -1.96 -43.77
C LYS A 945 -29.23 -2.81 -45.06
N ASN A 946 -28.12 -3.47 -45.38
CA ASN A 946 -28.11 -4.52 -46.40
C ASN A 946 -28.65 -5.85 -45.85
N SER A 947 -28.48 -6.12 -44.54
CA SER A 947 -28.94 -7.36 -43.90
C SER A 947 -30.44 -7.39 -43.56
N THR A 948 -31.14 -6.25 -43.58
CA THR A 948 -32.60 -6.19 -43.32
C THR A 948 -33.45 -6.89 -44.39
N SER A 949 -32.85 -7.40 -45.47
CA SER A 949 -33.52 -8.25 -46.45
C SER A 949 -33.66 -9.71 -45.99
N ASP A 950 -32.86 -10.17 -45.02
CA ASP A 950 -32.97 -11.52 -44.45
C ASP A 950 -33.61 -11.46 -43.07
N LEU A 951 -34.91 -11.75 -43.04
CA LEU A 951 -35.74 -11.77 -41.83
C LEU A 951 -36.00 -13.20 -41.31
N SER A 952 -35.15 -14.17 -41.69
CA SER A 952 -35.23 -15.56 -41.22
C SER A 952 -34.87 -15.75 -39.74
N ASN A 953 -34.18 -14.77 -39.15
CA ASN A 953 -33.70 -14.82 -37.77
C ASN A 953 -34.43 -13.79 -36.88
N THR A 954 -35.31 -14.28 -36.00
CA THR A 954 -36.09 -13.46 -35.05
C THR A 954 -35.20 -12.64 -34.12
N TYR A 955 -34.09 -13.23 -33.64
CA TYR A 955 -33.13 -12.52 -32.79
C TYR A 955 -32.45 -11.37 -33.52
N THR A 956 -31.92 -11.62 -34.72
CA THR A 956 -31.29 -10.58 -35.53
C THR A 956 -32.28 -9.46 -35.86
N THR A 957 -33.53 -9.80 -36.19
CA THR A 957 -34.60 -8.83 -36.46
C THR A 957 -34.89 -7.95 -35.23
N ALA A 958 -35.01 -8.52 -34.03
CA ALA A 958 -35.26 -7.77 -32.80
C ALA A 958 -34.10 -6.83 -32.42
N LEU A 959 -32.85 -7.30 -32.56
CA LEU A 959 -31.65 -6.49 -32.30
C LEU A 959 -31.49 -5.36 -33.33
N LEU A 960 -31.77 -5.62 -34.61
CA LEU A 960 -31.80 -4.59 -35.66
C LEU A 960 -32.90 -3.55 -35.37
N ALA A 961 -34.11 -3.97 -34.99
CA ALA A 961 -35.20 -3.06 -34.64
C ALA A 961 -34.81 -2.11 -33.49
N TYR A 962 -34.10 -2.61 -32.48
CA TYR A 962 -33.55 -1.77 -31.41
C TYR A 962 -32.45 -0.81 -31.93
N THR A 963 -31.50 -1.31 -32.71
CA THR A 963 -30.38 -0.52 -33.26
C THR A 963 -30.87 0.63 -34.15
N PHE A 964 -31.83 0.38 -35.05
CA PHE A 964 -32.43 1.42 -35.88
C PHE A 964 -33.35 2.37 -35.10
N THR A 965 -33.98 1.92 -34.00
CA THR A 965 -34.68 2.84 -33.07
C THR A 965 -33.71 3.85 -32.45
N LEU A 966 -32.52 3.39 -32.00
CA LEU A 966 -31.49 4.27 -31.44
C LEU A 966 -30.87 5.21 -32.51
N ALA A 967 -30.73 4.75 -33.75
CA ALA A 967 -30.21 5.55 -34.87
C ALA A 967 -31.22 6.56 -35.44
N GLY A 968 -32.49 6.50 -35.05
CA GLY A 968 -33.56 7.37 -35.54
C GLY A 968 -34.19 6.97 -36.89
N ASP A 969 -33.82 5.82 -37.45
CA ASP A 969 -34.40 5.30 -38.71
C ASP A 969 -35.77 4.66 -38.45
N MET A 970 -36.78 5.53 -38.32
CA MET A 970 -38.14 5.13 -37.98
C MET A 970 -38.83 4.32 -39.09
N GLU A 971 -38.40 4.43 -40.35
CA GLU A 971 -38.93 3.66 -41.47
C GLU A 971 -38.48 2.20 -41.39
N THR A 972 -37.16 1.97 -41.28
CA THR A 972 -36.60 0.62 -41.15
C THR A 972 -37.03 -0.03 -39.84
N ARG A 973 -37.11 0.74 -38.74
CA ARG A 973 -37.73 0.30 -37.47
C ARG A 973 -39.16 -0.20 -37.67
N ALA A 974 -40.02 0.54 -38.37
CA ALA A 974 -41.43 0.18 -38.54
C ALA A 974 -41.59 -1.13 -39.33
N GLN A 975 -40.80 -1.32 -40.40
CA GLN A 975 -40.80 -2.55 -41.19
C GLN A 975 -40.39 -3.77 -40.34
N LEU A 976 -39.31 -3.65 -39.55
CA LEU A 976 -38.82 -4.73 -38.68
C LEU A 976 -39.82 -5.07 -37.55
N LEU A 977 -40.41 -4.06 -36.89
CA LEU A 977 -41.43 -4.28 -35.87
C LEU A 977 -42.72 -4.88 -36.45
N GLN A 978 -43.12 -4.51 -37.67
CA GLN A 978 -44.26 -5.12 -38.34
C GLN A 978 -44.04 -6.61 -38.62
N HIS A 979 -42.84 -7.02 -39.08
CA HIS A 979 -42.50 -8.43 -39.25
C HIS A 979 -42.54 -9.17 -37.90
N LEU A 980 -41.89 -8.61 -36.87
CA LEU A 980 -41.88 -9.17 -35.52
C LEU A 980 -43.30 -9.41 -34.97
N ASP A 981 -44.26 -8.53 -35.23
CA ASP A 981 -45.64 -8.68 -34.76
C ASP A 981 -46.39 -9.86 -35.44
N THR A 982 -45.99 -10.24 -36.66
CA THR A 982 -46.53 -11.44 -37.36
C THR A 982 -46.01 -12.76 -36.80
N VAL A 983 -44.81 -12.77 -36.23
CA VAL A 983 -44.18 -13.95 -35.61
C VAL A 983 -44.30 -13.96 -34.08
N ALA A 984 -45.07 -13.05 -33.50
CA ALA A 984 -45.27 -12.92 -32.06
C ALA A 984 -46.24 -13.96 -31.49
N ILE A 985 -45.84 -14.64 -30.42
CA ILE A 985 -46.63 -15.68 -29.76
C ILE A 985 -47.55 -15.04 -28.71
N ARG A 986 -48.88 -15.21 -28.90
CA ARG A 986 -49.93 -14.57 -28.09
C ARG A 986 -50.71 -15.59 -27.28
N GLU A 987 -50.56 -15.56 -25.96
CA GLU A 987 -51.23 -16.50 -25.05
C GLU A 987 -51.91 -15.78 -23.88
N ARG A 988 -53.24 -15.84 -23.78
CA ARG A 988 -54.02 -15.33 -22.62
C ARG A 988 -53.67 -13.90 -22.16
N GLY A 989 -53.27 -13.03 -23.09
CA GLY A 989 -52.83 -11.65 -22.78
C GLY A 989 -51.35 -11.50 -22.44
N LEU A 990 -50.52 -12.49 -22.77
CA LEU A 990 -49.06 -12.45 -22.80
C LEU A 990 -48.57 -12.34 -24.25
N LEU A 991 -47.42 -11.69 -24.45
CA LEU A 991 -46.78 -11.51 -25.76
C LEU A 991 -45.28 -11.83 -25.65
N HIS A 992 -44.75 -12.70 -26.51
CA HIS A 992 -43.32 -13.05 -26.52
C HIS A 992 -42.86 -13.62 -27.87
N TRP A 993 -41.54 -13.82 -28.01
CA TRP A 993 -40.89 -14.31 -29.23
C TRP A 993 -39.89 -15.43 -28.94
N THR A 994 -39.74 -16.36 -29.88
CA THR A 994 -38.72 -17.42 -29.88
C THR A 994 -38.00 -17.48 -31.23
N GLN A 995 -36.89 -18.23 -31.28
CA GLN A 995 -36.13 -18.44 -32.53
C GLN A 995 -36.67 -19.63 -33.34
N THR A 996 -37.13 -20.69 -32.68
CA THR A 996 -37.87 -21.80 -33.31
C THR A 996 -39.05 -22.24 -32.43
N SER A 997 -39.97 -23.01 -33.01
CA SER A 997 -41.22 -23.46 -32.35
C SER A 997 -41.07 -24.68 -31.44
N SER A 998 -39.89 -25.31 -31.38
CA SER A 998 -39.59 -26.44 -30.48
C SER A 998 -38.52 -26.14 -29.43
N GLU A 999 -37.93 -24.94 -29.46
CA GLU A 999 -36.90 -24.54 -28.50
C GLU A 999 -37.48 -24.14 -27.14
N THR A 1000 -37.20 -24.96 -26.13
CA THR A 1000 -37.52 -24.70 -24.71
C THR A 1000 -36.51 -23.75 -24.03
N SER A 1001 -35.67 -23.06 -24.80
CA SER A 1001 -34.56 -22.21 -24.34
C SER A 1001 -35.03 -20.82 -23.90
N ALA A 1002 -35.78 -20.77 -22.78
CA ALA A 1002 -36.34 -19.54 -22.19
C ALA A 1002 -35.38 -18.33 -22.13
N SER A 1003 -34.09 -18.59 -21.94
CA SER A 1003 -33.00 -17.60 -22.00
C SER A 1003 -33.01 -16.73 -23.27
N LEU A 1004 -33.03 -17.34 -24.47
CA LEU A 1004 -33.00 -16.59 -25.73
C LEU A 1004 -34.33 -15.87 -25.96
N ALA A 1005 -35.45 -16.50 -25.60
CA ALA A 1005 -36.78 -15.90 -25.71
C ALA A 1005 -36.93 -14.62 -24.85
N VAL A 1006 -36.32 -14.60 -23.66
CA VAL A 1006 -36.24 -13.41 -22.81
C VAL A 1006 -35.37 -12.32 -23.45
N GLU A 1007 -34.22 -12.65 -24.03
CA GLU A 1007 -33.37 -11.65 -24.70
C GLU A 1007 -34.08 -11.02 -25.91
N ILE A 1008 -34.68 -11.82 -26.81
CA ILE A 1008 -35.44 -11.33 -27.97
C ILE A 1008 -36.58 -10.42 -27.51
N SER A 1009 -37.42 -10.90 -26.59
CA SER A 1009 -38.60 -10.15 -26.11
C SER A 1009 -38.22 -8.85 -25.40
N SER A 1010 -37.04 -8.81 -24.77
CA SER A 1010 -36.51 -7.59 -24.13
C SER A 1010 -36.00 -6.57 -25.16
N TYR A 1011 -35.35 -6.99 -26.25
CA TYR A 1011 -35.01 -6.05 -27.34
C TYR A 1011 -36.24 -5.49 -28.05
N VAL A 1012 -37.30 -6.29 -28.28
CA VAL A 1012 -38.55 -5.77 -28.84
C VAL A 1012 -39.19 -4.74 -27.88
N LEU A 1013 -39.22 -5.03 -26.58
CA LEU A 1013 -39.70 -4.08 -25.57
C LEU A 1013 -38.88 -2.77 -25.55
N LEU A 1014 -37.54 -2.85 -25.64
CA LEU A 1014 -36.67 -1.68 -25.76
C LEU A 1014 -36.93 -0.89 -27.06
N ALA A 1015 -37.04 -1.57 -28.21
CA ALA A 1015 -37.35 -0.94 -29.49
C ALA A 1015 -38.74 -0.26 -29.50
N SER A 1016 -39.73 -0.81 -28.79
CA SER A 1016 -41.03 -0.18 -28.58
C SER A 1016 -40.92 1.08 -27.71
N LEU A 1017 -40.26 1.00 -26.54
CA LEU A 1017 -40.23 2.07 -25.54
C LEU A 1017 -39.24 3.21 -25.82
N SER A 1018 -38.19 2.97 -26.60
CA SER A 1018 -37.16 3.98 -26.90
C SER A 1018 -37.61 5.02 -27.95
N ALA A 1019 -38.74 4.80 -28.62
CA ALA A 1019 -39.34 5.83 -29.48
C ALA A 1019 -39.95 6.98 -28.67
N SER A 1020 -40.06 8.15 -29.30
CA SER A 1020 -40.69 9.34 -28.74
C SER A 1020 -41.41 10.12 -29.85
N PRO A 1021 -42.66 10.58 -29.66
CA PRO A 1021 -43.51 10.33 -28.50
C PRO A 1021 -44.01 8.88 -28.40
N LEU A 1022 -44.47 8.45 -27.21
CA LEU A 1022 -45.20 7.20 -27.02
C LEU A 1022 -46.72 7.43 -27.01
N SER A 1023 -47.48 6.47 -27.53
CA SER A 1023 -48.93 6.41 -27.39
C SER A 1023 -49.36 5.50 -26.23
N THR A 1024 -50.63 5.64 -25.79
CA THR A 1024 -51.22 4.69 -24.82
C THR A 1024 -51.32 3.27 -25.38
N THR A 1025 -51.46 3.13 -26.69
CA THR A 1025 -51.42 1.84 -27.40
C THR A 1025 -50.04 1.17 -27.33
N ASP A 1026 -48.93 1.92 -27.41
CA ASP A 1026 -47.58 1.38 -27.24
C ASP A 1026 -47.35 0.88 -25.81
N LEU A 1027 -47.85 1.60 -24.81
CA LEU A 1027 -47.79 1.18 -23.40
C LEU A 1027 -48.65 -0.06 -23.13
N GLY A 1028 -49.81 -0.17 -23.78
CA GLY A 1028 -50.64 -1.38 -23.80
C GLY A 1028 -49.88 -2.58 -24.38
N TYR A 1029 -49.28 -2.41 -25.56
CA TYR A 1029 -48.45 -3.42 -26.22
C TYR A 1029 -47.29 -3.89 -25.33
N ALA A 1030 -46.52 -2.94 -24.79
CA ALA A 1030 -45.42 -3.18 -23.86
C ALA A 1030 -45.87 -3.95 -22.59
N SER A 1031 -47.07 -3.66 -22.06
CA SER A 1031 -47.59 -4.35 -20.87
C SER A 1031 -47.77 -5.87 -21.07
N HIS A 1032 -48.14 -6.31 -22.28
CA HIS A 1032 -48.28 -7.73 -22.59
C HIS A 1032 -46.93 -8.46 -22.62
N ILE A 1033 -45.86 -7.77 -23.02
CA ILE A 1033 -44.48 -8.29 -22.99
C ILE A 1033 -43.98 -8.34 -21.54
N VAL A 1034 -44.18 -7.28 -20.77
CA VAL A 1034 -43.75 -7.18 -19.36
C VAL A 1034 -44.43 -8.23 -18.48
N ARG A 1035 -45.73 -8.52 -18.70
CA ARG A 1035 -46.44 -9.59 -17.98
C ARG A 1035 -45.88 -10.98 -18.29
N TRP A 1036 -45.27 -11.19 -19.47
CA TRP A 1036 -44.55 -12.43 -19.79
C TRP A 1036 -43.14 -12.44 -19.21
N LEU A 1037 -42.38 -11.34 -19.29
CA LEU A 1037 -41.05 -11.22 -18.70
C LEU A 1037 -41.06 -11.46 -17.18
N VAL A 1038 -42.04 -10.89 -16.45
CA VAL A 1038 -42.20 -11.17 -15.01
C VAL A 1038 -42.51 -12.65 -14.74
N ARG A 1039 -43.17 -13.37 -15.66
CA ARG A 1039 -43.34 -14.84 -15.54
C ARG A 1039 -42.02 -15.62 -15.63
N GLN A 1040 -41.01 -15.10 -16.33
CA GLN A 1040 -39.69 -15.73 -16.50
C GLN A 1040 -38.66 -15.37 -15.40
N GLN A 1041 -39.03 -14.54 -14.40
CA GLN A 1041 -38.15 -14.23 -13.27
C GLN A 1041 -37.97 -15.43 -12.32
N ASN A 1042 -36.74 -15.66 -11.88
CA ASN A 1042 -36.42 -16.67 -10.85
C ASN A 1042 -36.73 -16.16 -9.43
N ALA A 1043 -36.54 -17.00 -8.41
CA ALA A 1043 -36.84 -16.70 -7.00
C ALA A 1043 -36.04 -15.49 -6.42
N TYR A 1044 -34.99 -15.06 -7.11
CA TYR A 1044 -34.10 -13.95 -6.73
C TYR A 1044 -34.28 -12.71 -7.63
N GLY A 1045 -35.26 -12.70 -8.53
CA GLY A 1045 -35.55 -11.58 -9.45
C GLY A 1045 -34.62 -11.47 -10.66
N GLY A 1046 -33.70 -12.42 -10.86
CA GLY A 1046 -32.91 -12.56 -12.09
C GLY A 1046 -33.58 -13.49 -13.11
N PHE A 1047 -32.90 -13.79 -14.21
CA PHE A 1047 -33.39 -14.67 -15.28
C PHE A 1047 -32.49 -15.92 -15.43
N SER A 1048 -32.32 -16.47 -16.64
CA SER A 1048 -31.66 -17.77 -16.90
C SER A 1048 -30.17 -17.67 -17.21
N SER A 1049 -29.69 -16.50 -17.64
CA SER A 1049 -28.30 -16.22 -17.99
C SER A 1049 -27.89 -14.82 -17.56
N THR A 1050 -26.63 -14.45 -17.83
CA THR A 1050 -26.17 -13.08 -17.64
C THR A 1050 -26.84 -12.12 -18.61
N GLN A 1051 -26.89 -12.49 -19.89
CA GLN A 1051 -27.30 -11.57 -20.96
C GLN A 1051 -28.80 -11.31 -20.94
N ASP A 1052 -29.62 -12.35 -20.78
CA ASP A 1052 -31.07 -12.17 -20.63
C ASP A 1052 -31.41 -11.34 -19.39
N THR A 1053 -30.74 -11.58 -18.26
CA THR A 1053 -30.89 -10.76 -17.05
C THR A 1053 -30.51 -9.30 -17.30
N VAL A 1054 -29.40 -9.00 -17.97
CA VAL A 1054 -28.97 -7.63 -18.26
C VAL A 1054 -29.96 -6.89 -19.16
N VAL A 1055 -30.34 -7.48 -20.30
CA VAL A 1055 -31.25 -6.81 -21.26
C VAL A 1055 -32.68 -6.73 -20.71
N ALA A 1056 -33.16 -7.74 -19.97
CA ALA A 1056 -34.47 -7.71 -19.33
C ALA A 1056 -34.52 -6.70 -18.17
N LEU A 1057 -33.48 -6.58 -17.34
CA LEU A 1057 -33.42 -5.54 -16.31
C LEU A 1057 -33.39 -4.13 -16.95
N GLN A 1058 -32.64 -3.93 -18.02
CA GLN A 1058 -32.65 -2.67 -18.78
C GLN A 1058 -34.06 -2.35 -19.34
N ALA A 1059 -34.74 -3.34 -19.93
CA ALA A 1059 -36.07 -3.17 -20.52
C ALA A 1059 -37.16 -2.92 -19.46
N LEU A 1060 -37.14 -3.65 -18.34
CA LEU A 1060 -38.06 -3.47 -17.22
C LEU A 1060 -37.80 -2.14 -16.48
N ALA A 1061 -36.53 -1.74 -16.33
CA ALA A 1061 -36.17 -0.42 -15.83
C ALA A 1061 -36.76 0.67 -16.72
N LEU A 1062 -36.53 0.62 -18.04
CA LEU A 1062 -37.09 1.60 -18.98
C LEU A 1062 -38.62 1.62 -18.93
N TYR A 1063 -39.29 0.47 -18.92
CA TYR A 1063 -40.75 0.38 -18.80
C TYR A 1063 -41.26 1.06 -17.52
N SER A 1064 -40.62 0.79 -16.37
CA SER A 1064 -41.02 1.42 -15.10
C SER A 1064 -40.99 2.95 -15.19
N THR A 1065 -39.99 3.56 -15.84
CA THR A 1065 -39.92 5.03 -16.00
C THR A 1065 -41.08 5.63 -16.80
N ARG A 1066 -41.79 4.82 -17.60
CA ARG A 1066 -42.92 5.26 -18.43
C ARG A 1066 -44.29 4.94 -17.84
N VAL A 1067 -44.36 4.10 -16.80
CA VAL A 1067 -45.61 3.58 -16.21
C VAL A 1067 -45.69 3.80 -14.69
N PHE A 1068 -44.63 4.33 -14.06
CA PHE A 1068 -44.60 4.63 -12.63
C PHE A 1068 -45.66 5.67 -12.21
N SER A 1069 -46.65 5.23 -11.42
CA SER A 1069 -47.54 6.10 -10.67
C SER A 1069 -47.05 6.29 -9.21
N ARG A 1070 -47.30 7.50 -8.69
CA ARG A 1070 -47.03 7.91 -7.30
C ARG A 1070 -48.19 7.61 -6.34
N GLU A 1071 -49.37 7.34 -6.88
CA GLU A 1071 -50.61 7.07 -6.14
C GLU A 1071 -51.15 5.67 -6.47
N GLY A 1072 -51.80 5.06 -5.49
CA GLY A 1072 -52.43 3.75 -5.58
C GLY A 1072 -52.28 2.92 -4.31
N THR A 1073 -53.27 2.08 -4.03
CA THR A 1073 -53.22 1.05 -2.97
C THR A 1073 -53.91 -0.22 -3.45
N SER A 1074 -53.39 -1.38 -3.05
CA SER A 1074 -54.00 -2.69 -3.33
C SER A 1074 -53.79 -3.66 -2.18
N THR A 1075 -54.78 -4.53 -1.97
CA THR A 1075 -54.71 -5.65 -1.03
C THR A 1075 -54.59 -6.95 -1.83
N VAL A 1076 -53.64 -7.80 -1.46
CA VAL A 1076 -53.41 -9.13 -2.01
C VAL A 1076 -53.87 -10.16 -0.98
N THR A 1077 -54.70 -11.10 -1.41
CA THR A 1077 -55.19 -12.23 -0.62
C THR A 1077 -54.68 -13.51 -1.25
N VAL A 1078 -54.13 -14.43 -0.46
CA VAL A 1078 -53.78 -15.78 -0.93
C VAL A 1078 -54.43 -16.83 -0.03
N GLN A 1079 -55.19 -17.72 -0.65
CA GLN A 1079 -55.89 -18.83 0.01
C GLN A 1079 -55.09 -20.13 -0.19
N SER A 1080 -54.84 -20.86 0.89
CA SER A 1080 -54.14 -22.14 0.89
C SER A 1080 -55.09 -23.34 0.69
N PRO A 1081 -54.58 -24.51 0.28
CA PRO A 1081 -55.34 -25.75 0.18
C PRO A 1081 -56.07 -26.14 1.48
N SER A 1082 -55.45 -25.88 2.64
CA SER A 1082 -56.04 -26.10 3.97
C SER A 1082 -57.11 -25.07 4.38
N GLY A 1083 -57.36 -24.03 3.59
CA GLY A 1083 -58.31 -22.96 3.89
C GLY A 1083 -57.73 -21.81 4.72
N GLY A 1084 -56.42 -21.77 4.94
CA GLY A 1084 -55.72 -20.62 5.50
C GLY A 1084 -55.73 -19.42 4.55
N GLN A 1085 -55.76 -18.20 5.10
CA GLN A 1085 -55.82 -16.96 4.32
C GLN A 1085 -54.68 -16.03 4.73
N HIS A 1086 -53.80 -15.71 3.77
CA HIS A 1086 -52.69 -14.77 3.94
C HIS A 1086 -53.05 -13.43 3.29
N LEU A 1087 -52.89 -12.33 4.03
CA LEU A 1087 -53.30 -10.98 3.60
C LEU A 1087 -52.10 -10.04 3.59
N PHE A 1088 -51.87 -9.38 2.46
CA PHE A 1088 -50.79 -8.42 2.27
C PHE A 1088 -51.34 -7.10 1.75
N ASN A 1089 -50.77 -5.99 2.19
CA ASN A 1089 -51.17 -4.66 1.73
C ASN A 1089 -50.01 -3.99 1.00
N VAL A 1090 -50.32 -3.41 -0.16
CA VAL A 1090 -49.38 -2.71 -1.04
C VAL A 1090 -49.81 -1.25 -1.14
N ASN A 1091 -48.93 -0.35 -0.74
CA ASN A 1091 -49.09 1.10 -0.75
C ASN A 1091 -47.74 1.79 -1.04
N GLN A 1092 -47.74 3.11 -1.22
CA GLN A 1092 -46.53 3.84 -1.61
C GLN A 1092 -45.34 3.69 -0.65
N ASN A 1093 -45.58 3.53 0.66
CA ASN A 1093 -44.52 3.42 1.67
C ASN A 1093 -43.90 2.01 1.73
N ASN A 1094 -44.60 0.98 1.26
CA ASN A 1094 -44.14 -0.41 1.28
C ASN A 1094 -44.07 -1.06 -0.13
N LYS A 1095 -44.12 -0.25 -1.19
CA LYS A 1095 -44.03 -0.66 -2.60
C LYS A 1095 -42.79 -1.50 -2.90
N LEU A 1096 -41.65 -1.14 -2.27
CA LEU A 1096 -40.38 -1.85 -2.29
C LEU A 1096 -40.20 -2.90 -1.19
N LEU A 1097 -41.07 -2.93 -0.17
CA LEU A 1097 -40.92 -3.85 0.94
C LEU A 1097 -41.28 -5.25 0.47
N TYR A 1098 -40.29 -6.14 0.40
CA TYR A 1098 -40.52 -7.55 0.13
C TYR A 1098 -41.25 -8.18 1.31
N GLN A 1099 -42.52 -8.50 1.12
CA GLN A 1099 -43.34 -9.17 2.12
C GLN A 1099 -43.30 -10.67 1.84
N GLU A 1100 -42.75 -11.46 2.76
CA GLU A 1100 -42.61 -12.92 2.62
C GLU A 1100 -43.39 -13.67 3.69
N SER A 1101 -43.95 -14.83 3.33
CA SER A 1101 -44.45 -15.81 4.28
C SER A 1101 -44.11 -17.22 3.82
N ALA A 1102 -43.56 -18.04 4.71
CA ALA A 1102 -43.54 -19.48 4.50
C ALA A 1102 -44.98 -20.02 4.52
N LEU A 1103 -45.28 -20.98 3.64
CA LEU A 1103 -46.58 -21.66 3.58
C LEU A 1103 -46.44 -23.12 4.05
N GLN A 1104 -47.48 -23.66 4.69
CA GLN A 1104 -47.44 -24.99 5.32
C GLN A 1104 -47.81 -26.13 4.36
N ASP A 1105 -48.76 -25.91 3.43
CA ASP A 1105 -49.19 -26.94 2.48
C ASP A 1105 -48.23 -26.99 1.27
N THR A 1106 -47.28 -27.93 1.22
CA THR A 1106 -46.29 -28.01 0.11
C THR A 1106 -46.85 -28.56 -1.21
N GLU A 1107 -48.08 -29.09 -1.21
CA GLU A 1107 -48.84 -29.51 -2.39
C GLU A 1107 -50.27 -28.94 -2.39
N GLY A 1108 -50.90 -28.91 -3.56
CA GLY A 1108 -52.32 -28.57 -3.73
C GLY A 1108 -52.57 -27.25 -4.43
N LYS A 1109 -53.83 -26.78 -4.36
CA LYS A 1109 -54.34 -25.66 -5.16
C LYS A 1109 -54.42 -24.35 -4.37
N TYR A 1110 -53.65 -23.37 -4.79
CA TYR A 1110 -53.63 -22.01 -4.23
C TYR A 1110 -54.42 -21.03 -5.12
N THR A 1111 -55.09 -20.06 -4.51
CA THR A 1111 -55.79 -18.96 -5.20
C THR A 1111 -55.23 -17.62 -4.73
N VAL A 1112 -54.88 -16.75 -5.68
CA VAL A 1112 -54.37 -15.39 -5.45
C VAL A 1112 -55.41 -14.39 -5.96
N GLU A 1113 -55.83 -13.46 -5.10
CA GLU A 1113 -56.77 -12.38 -5.44
C GLU A 1113 -56.15 -11.02 -5.12
N VAL A 1114 -56.29 -10.05 -6.04
CA VAL A 1114 -55.75 -8.69 -5.90
C VAL A 1114 -56.84 -7.67 -6.20
N LYS A 1115 -57.06 -6.74 -5.27
CA LYS A 1115 -58.09 -5.70 -5.34
C LYS A 1115 -57.51 -4.34 -4.97
N GLY A 1116 -57.75 -3.34 -5.82
CA GLY A 1116 -57.30 -1.96 -5.57
C GLY A 1116 -57.02 -1.17 -6.86
N SER A 1117 -55.96 -0.37 -6.81
CA SER A 1117 -55.50 0.57 -7.85
C SER A 1117 -53.98 0.52 -8.12
N ALA A 1118 -53.21 -0.16 -7.27
CA ALA A 1118 -51.76 -0.34 -7.45
C ALA A 1118 -51.44 -1.72 -8.03
N CYS A 1119 -50.42 -1.81 -8.89
CA CYS A 1119 -49.87 -3.09 -9.32
C CYS A 1119 -49.26 -3.86 -8.13
N ALA A 1120 -49.47 -5.17 -8.10
CA ALA A 1120 -48.80 -6.10 -7.21
C ALA A 1120 -48.05 -7.17 -8.02
N SER A 1121 -46.80 -7.44 -7.63
CA SER A 1121 -46.00 -8.56 -8.11
C SER A 1121 -46.07 -9.68 -7.06
N VAL A 1122 -46.66 -10.82 -7.41
CA VAL A 1122 -46.86 -11.97 -6.52
C VAL A 1122 -46.08 -13.17 -7.06
N GLN A 1123 -45.44 -13.94 -6.17
CA GLN A 1123 -44.69 -15.15 -6.51
C GLN A 1123 -44.94 -16.23 -5.47
N VAL A 1124 -45.13 -17.46 -5.94
CA VAL A 1124 -45.03 -18.67 -5.12
C VAL A 1124 -43.82 -19.45 -5.62
N ALA A 1125 -42.87 -19.72 -4.73
CA ALA A 1125 -41.66 -20.48 -5.02
C ALA A 1125 -41.61 -21.75 -4.16
N LEU A 1126 -41.58 -22.90 -4.83
CA LEU A 1126 -41.47 -24.22 -4.23
C LEU A 1126 -40.02 -24.69 -4.36
N HIS A 1127 -39.29 -24.75 -3.26
CA HIS A 1127 -37.91 -25.26 -3.22
C HIS A 1127 -37.91 -26.70 -2.71
N TYR A 1128 -37.09 -27.57 -3.30
CA TYR A 1128 -36.98 -28.98 -2.92
C TYR A 1128 -35.64 -29.56 -3.40
N ASN A 1129 -35.13 -30.64 -2.79
CA ASN A 1129 -33.94 -31.35 -3.27
C ASN A 1129 -34.32 -32.65 -3.99
N ILE A 1130 -33.64 -32.95 -5.10
CA ILE A 1130 -33.73 -34.26 -5.79
C ILE A 1130 -32.39 -34.99 -5.73
N PRO A 1131 -32.32 -36.32 -5.52
CA PRO A 1131 -31.07 -37.08 -5.57
C PRO A 1131 -30.30 -36.83 -6.87
N THR A 1132 -28.98 -36.74 -6.76
CA THR A 1132 -28.09 -36.58 -7.92
C THR A 1132 -28.26 -37.78 -8.86
N PRO A 1133 -28.53 -37.59 -10.16
CA PRO A 1133 -28.62 -38.68 -11.12
C PRO A 1133 -27.32 -39.49 -11.16
N THR A 1134 -27.42 -40.82 -11.21
CA THR A 1134 -26.26 -41.72 -11.39
C THR A 1134 -25.69 -41.63 -12.80
N ASP A 1135 -26.55 -41.37 -13.78
CA ASP A 1135 -26.24 -41.38 -15.19
C ASP A 1135 -26.57 -40.03 -15.83
N SER A 1136 -25.67 -39.55 -16.70
CA SER A 1136 -25.78 -38.27 -17.40
C SER A 1136 -25.68 -38.52 -18.90
N THR A 1137 -26.73 -38.15 -19.64
CA THR A 1137 -26.84 -38.32 -21.10
C THR A 1137 -25.99 -37.32 -21.90
N THR A 1138 -25.20 -36.47 -21.23
CA THR A 1138 -24.44 -35.39 -21.88
C THR A 1138 -22.93 -35.41 -21.60
N LEU A 1139 -22.49 -36.18 -20.59
CA LEU A 1139 -21.10 -36.24 -20.13
C LEU A 1139 -20.94 -37.42 -19.16
N SER A 1140 -19.94 -38.28 -19.38
CA SER A 1140 -19.53 -39.32 -18.42
C SER A 1140 -18.26 -38.90 -17.68
N ILE A 1141 -18.12 -39.32 -16.42
CA ILE A 1141 -17.02 -38.91 -15.53
C ILE A 1141 -16.54 -40.14 -14.76
N GLN A 1142 -15.25 -40.47 -14.83
CA GLN A 1142 -14.67 -41.61 -14.11
C GLN A 1142 -13.58 -41.15 -13.14
N VAL A 1143 -13.96 -41.01 -11.86
CA VAL A 1143 -13.02 -40.73 -10.77
C VAL A 1143 -12.23 -41.99 -10.45
N LYS A 1144 -10.89 -41.88 -10.42
CA LYS A 1144 -9.98 -42.89 -9.87
C LYS A 1144 -9.12 -42.27 -8.77
N THR A 1145 -8.79 -43.05 -7.76
CA THR A 1145 -7.89 -42.65 -6.67
C THR A 1145 -6.66 -43.55 -6.69
N GLU A 1146 -5.59 -43.07 -7.29
CA GLU A 1146 -4.28 -43.74 -7.21
C GLU A 1146 -3.64 -43.43 -5.86
N VAL A 1147 -3.12 -44.46 -5.20
CA VAL A 1147 -2.42 -44.35 -3.91
C VAL A 1147 -0.97 -44.76 -4.14
N ASP A 1148 -0.06 -43.78 -4.13
CA ASP A 1148 1.38 -44.04 -4.20
C ASP A 1148 1.93 -44.25 -2.77
N CYS A 1149 2.02 -45.52 -2.38
CA CYS A 1149 2.45 -45.94 -1.05
C CYS A 1149 3.90 -45.56 -0.70
N ASN A 1150 4.70 -45.06 -1.66
CA ASN A 1150 6.05 -44.56 -1.40
C ASN A 1150 6.09 -43.06 -1.05
N SER A 1151 4.94 -42.37 -1.00
CA SER A 1151 4.87 -40.96 -0.60
C SER A 1151 3.85 -40.72 0.52
N ASN A 1152 4.21 -39.90 1.50
CA ASN A 1152 3.32 -39.49 2.60
C ASN A 1152 2.22 -38.49 2.17
N SER A 1153 1.85 -38.43 0.88
CA SER A 1153 0.80 -37.56 0.34
C SER A 1153 -0.14 -38.32 -0.60
N LEU A 1154 -1.41 -38.44 -0.23
CA LEU A 1154 -2.47 -38.90 -1.14
C LEU A 1154 -2.67 -37.88 -2.26
N ARG A 1155 -2.43 -38.28 -3.52
CA ARG A 1155 -2.56 -37.43 -4.71
C ARG A 1155 -3.63 -37.98 -5.66
N PRO A 1156 -4.91 -37.61 -5.51
CA PRO A 1156 -5.96 -38.08 -6.43
C PRO A 1156 -5.71 -37.60 -7.87
N ARG A 1157 -5.95 -38.48 -8.84
CA ARG A 1157 -5.78 -38.24 -10.28
C ARG A 1157 -7.10 -38.49 -11.00
N LEU A 1158 -7.70 -37.42 -11.50
CA LEU A 1158 -8.99 -37.45 -12.20
C LEU A 1158 -8.81 -37.69 -13.69
N TYR A 1159 -9.63 -38.58 -14.26
CA TYR A 1159 -9.67 -38.88 -15.69
C TYR A 1159 -11.02 -38.44 -16.26
N PHE A 1160 -10.99 -37.78 -17.41
CA PHE A 1160 -12.19 -37.23 -18.06
C PHE A 1160 -12.24 -37.72 -19.51
N ASN A 1161 -13.25 -38.53 -19.83
CA ASN A 1161 -13.51 -39.01 -21.18
C ASN A 1161 -14.85 -38.42 -21.63
N GLN A 1162 -14.86 -37.62 -22.68
CA GLN A 1162 -16.10 -37.12 -23.28
C GLN A 1162 -16.56 -38.11 -24.35
N VAL A 1163 -17.77 -38.66 -24.19
CA VAL A 1163 -18.49 -39.37 -25.26
C VAL A 1163 -19.40 -38.36 -25.96
N ILE A 1164 -19.46 -38.41 -27.30
CA ILE A 1164 -20.20 -37.46 -28.14
C ILE A 1164 -21.12 -38.26 -29.07
N ASP A 1165 -22.44 -38.22 -28.81
CA ASP A 1165 -23.46 -38.90 -29.62
C ASP A 1165 -23.91 -38.11 -30.86
N ASP A 1166 -23.51 -36.84 -30.99
CA ASP A 1166 -23.83 -35.96 -32.12
C ASP A 1166 -22.58 -35.19 -32.56
N THR A 1167 -22.11 -35.44 -33.79
CA THR A 1167 -20.84 -34.95 -34.34
C THR A 1167 -20.76 -33.44 -34.55
N SER A 1168 -21.82 -32.69 -34.21
CA SER A 1168 -21.93 -31.24 -34.44
C SER A 1168 -21.62 -30.34 -33.23
N LYS A 1169 -21.51 -30.86 -32.00
CA LYS A 1169 -21.48 -30.02 -30.76
C LYS A 1169 -20.44 -30.43 -29.71
N CYS A 1170 -19.23 -29.90 -29.84
CA CYS A 1170 -18.25 -29.90 -28.74
C CYS A 1170 -18.58 -28.83 -27.67
N TYR A 1171 -18.77 -29.25 -26.41
CA TYR A 1171 -18.96 -28.33 -25.29
C TYR A 1171 -17.65 -27.62 -24.89
N TYR A 1172 -17.47 -26.37 -25.34
CA TYR A 1172 -16.20 -25.64 -25.20
C TYR A 1172 -15.74 -25.30 -23.77
N ARG A 1173 -16.53 -25.58 -22.72
CA ARG A 1173 -16.06 -25.57 -21.33
C ARG A 1173 -16.97 -26.39 -20.40
N ALA A 1174 -16.45 -27.45 -19.80
CA ALA A 1174 -17.05 -28.06 -18.61
C ALA A 1174 -16.61 -27.29 -17.35
N CYS A 1175 -17.53 -27.04 -16.40
CA CYS A 1175 -17.19 -26.43 -15.13
C CYS A 1175 -17.12 -27.51 -14.04
N LEU A 1176 -15.90 -27.96 -13.71
CA LEU A 1176 -15.69 -28.99 -12.69
C LEU A 1176 -15.84 -28.40 -11.27
N LYS A 1177 -17.08 -28.30 -10.78
CA LYS A 1177 -17.36 -27.98 -9.37
C LYS A 1177 -17.16 -29.23 -8.50
N MET A 1178 -15.90 -29.61 -8.29
CA MET A 1178 -15.54 -30.71 -7.40
C MET A 1178 -15.81 -30.35 -5.94
N PHE A 1179 -16.75 -31.04 -5.31
CA PHE A 1179 -16.94 -31.01 -3.87
C PHE A 1179 -15.93 -31.98 -3.23
N LEU A 1180 -14.88 -31.46 -2.62
CA LEU A 1180 -13.93 -32.25 -1.84
C LEU A 1180 -14.61 -32.81 -0.58
N THR A 1181 -14.31 -34.06 -0.24
CA THR A 1181 -14.57 -34.58 1.11
C THR A 1181 -13.66 -33.85 2.10
N GLN A 1182 -14.19 -33.54 3.29
CA GLN A 1182 -13.80 -32.35 4.09
C GLN A 1182 -12.42 -32.41 4.78
N PHE A 1183 -11.58 -33.39 4.44
CA PHE A 1183 -10.26 -33.62 5.04
C PHE A 1183 -9.09 -33.49 4.06
N TYR A 1184 -9.35 -33.22 2.78
CA TYR A 1184 -8.31 -33.09 1.74
C TYR A 1184 -8.01 -31.64 1.36
N TRP A 1185 -6.74 -31.24 1.46
CA TRP A 1185 -6.24 -29.96 0.97
C TRP A 1185 -5.58 -30.15 -0.40
N CYS A 1186 -6.06 -29.43 -1.43
CA CYS A 1186 -5.39 -29.33 -2.73
C CYS A 1186 -4.78 -27.94 -2.92
N PHE A 1187 -3.51 -27.89 -3.28
CA PHE A 1187 -2.93 -26.68 -3.88
C PHE A 1187 -3.52 -26.49 -5.28
N TYR A 1188 -4.20 -25.37 -5.51
CA TYR A 1188 -4.76 -25.02 -6.80
C TYR A 1188 -3.66 -24.57 -7.77
N THR A 1189 -3.26 -25.45 -8.69
CA THR A 1189 -2.58 -25.06 -9.93
C THR A 1189 -3.61 -24.94 -11.06
N TYR A 1190 -3.72 -23.75 -11.65
CA TYR A 1190 -4.52 -23.54 -12.87
C TYR A 1190 -3.75 -24.09 -14.08
N SER A 1191 -3.87 -25.38 -14.35
CA SER A 1191 -3.48 -25.93 -15.66
C SER A 1191 -4.59 -25.69 -16.67
N ALA A 1192 -4.36 -24.78 -17.62
CA ALA A 1192 -5.18 -24.71 -18.83
C ALA A 1192 -4.87 -25.94 -19.69
N LEU A 1193 -5.83 -26.87 -19.81
CA LEU A 1193 -5.71 -28.01 -20.72
C LEU A 1193 -5.68 -27.52 -22.17
N HIS A 1194 -4.48 -27.44 -22.73
CA HIS A 1194 -4.23 -27.20 -24.14
C HIS A 1194 -4.49 -28.50 -24.93
N ASN A 1195 -5.76 -28.87 -25.05
CA ASN A 1195 -6.17 -29.90 -26.00
C ASN A 1195 -6.19 -29.26 -27.39
N TYR A 1196 -5.16 -29.57 -28.19
CA TYR A 1196 -5.33 -29.58 -29.63
C TYR A 1196 -6.39 -30.63 -29.98
N CYS A 1197 -7.36 -30.23 -30.79
CA CYS A 1197 -8.14 -31.14 -31.61
C CYS A 1197 -7.72 -30.86 -33.06
N ASP A 1198 -7.30 -31.91 -33.76
CA ASP A 1198 -7.48 -32.00 -35.21
C ASP A 1198 -8.97 -32.25 -35.52
#